data_AF-A0A200J2F4-F1
#
_entry.id   AF-A0A200J2F4-F1
#
_cell.length_a   1.000
_cell.length_b   1.000
_cell.length_c   1.000
_cell.angle_alpha   90.00
_cell.angle_beta   90.00
_cell.angle_gamma   90.00
#
_symmetry.space_group_name_H-M   'P 1'
#
loop_
_entity.id
_entity.type
_entity.pdbx_description
1 polymer ?
#
loop_
_entity_poly.entity_id
_entity_poly.type
_entity_poly.pdbx_seq_one_letter_code
_entity_poly.pdbx_strand_id
1 'polypeptide(L)'
;MKKTQLRSATIFSMFLLMIMQLILPIQGIAQEIDNQETKIELNDVQIDPDNETNQVSAHIYLAKQVGDVSDQVISFSNDLVFPDNEAIPLTDKQNQMIGSAVLKSNVLQLTIASTYQGEFQLTVNAPAENILPDTYLSISSPDFSKKVLLPTTTALENEQLPVEPQADLPLPYALFPQPETIDFSYNTDASGNYLTNNDQGHSGTNTLNYAYGQTSEAVFDDENYVNYNNEAYVKKTVKEVAGKQGLFDVTLDVKGNEYPNPIDLVLAIDYSSTMKGQKLENTIDGVEEFLEQIDHALVADKVHVGIVAYNRDAYVQPLTNNTEELIDFLEDTSKSHSGTFIQKGLIAAKDLLDNSTTPNVQKKIIVHIGDGSSNRAYFPAENATEYTNDGQITPYNGFKAETYYRDFATDSPLYYTSNTSTVEADPDNATLTSAKEIANLTLGTAVDLKLNNYDLYSIGVAPSERGEYIDKNIASSEAKYVPIDEDLAELGDALGTVATKVDRTIMNGTIQDPMGEQIILQKSGPEFSSADYSLKSYRKVSTGVWVDAPNLLDKVAVSENNGQLTLSGLYLGTDERLTFAYQIRIDTESSAFIPEHWYLANGRTTLDPISTNNLLDFPIPSVKAPGTKVLIEKNWLDNNDSLGLRPNAISFVLKRTTVTGNAWQESQPILLSPSKQDVDQWQTELDSIIPKNETSAVALAAFNNRGEDFNYSATEVAVDPNYTGTSEIKDGKIVLTNTLNNTMDLTFKKVDEQDQPLEGVRFKLLDNQGQQIGDIQTSDENGQVSFTQLREGNYQLVEIEPLAGYQPIEPIQLTIEPNSHGELIVTSPENWIYKVVNKKITDTTSSSENKPTTENKPTSTGQIPKAGEHVQSWLLIIGVILISITGILYYKNKRRQL
;
A
#
# COMPACT_ATOMS: atom_id res chain seq x y z
N MET A 1 -64.12 2.38 -6.41
CA MET A 1 -64.72 2.63 -5.07
C MET A 1 -63.60 2.91 -4.08
N LYS A 2 -63.67 4.03 -3.36
CA LYS A 2 -63.63 4.15 -1.88
C LYS A 2 -62.65 3.18 -1.19
N LYS A 3 -61.53 3.67 -0.66
CA LYS A 3 -61.40 4.37 0.65
C LYS A 3 -61.99 3.59 1.82
N THR A 4 -61.14 3.25 2.79
CA THR A 4 -61.18 3.83 4.15
C THR A 4 -59.77 3.71 4.78
N GLN A 5 -59.03 4.76 5.18
CA GLN A 5 -59.32 5.89 6.10
C GLN A 5 -59.25 5.46 7.59
N LEU A 6 -58.68 6.24 8.54
CA LEU A 6 -57.88 7.49 8.50
C LEU A 6 -57.36 7.83 9.93
N ARG A 7 -56.62 8.94 10.04
CA ARG A 7 -56.44 9.85 11.22
C ARG A 7 -55.41 9.38 12.27
N SER A 8 -54.63 10.27 12.88
CA SER A 8 -54.55 11.76 12.84
C SER A 8 -53.11 12.21 13.17
N ALA A 9 -52.44 13.18 12.52
CA ALA A 9 -52.80 14.57 12.16
C ALA A 9 -52.77 15.51 13.41
N THR A 10 -52.33 16.79 13.39
CA THR A 10 -52.26 17.79 12.28
C THR A 10 -51.51 19.09 12.72
N ILE A 11 -51.40 20.12 11.85
CA ILE A 11 -51.29 21.62 12.12
C ILE A 11 -49.86 22.15 12.43
N PHE A 12 -49.32 23.29 11.91
CA PHE A 12 -49.72 24.32 10.91
C PHE A 12 -48.44 24.98 10.29
N SER A 13 -48.36 25.27 8.99
CA SER A 13 -48.65 26.56 8.30
C SER A 13 -47.61 27.70 8.41
N MET A 14 -46.91 27.97 7.29
CA MET A 14 -46.65 29.27 6.65
C MET A 14 -47.00 30.57 7.41
N PHE A 15 -46.09 31.57 7.45
CA PHE A 15 -46.05 32.73 6.50
C PHE A 15 -44.88 33.74 6.76
N LEU A 16 -44.42 34.42 5.68
CA LEU A 16 -43.96 35.84 5.59
C LEU A 16 -42.50 36.30 5.93
N LEU A 17 -41.81 36.86 4.90
CA LEU A 17 -40.73 37.90 4.83
C LEU A 17 -39.49 37.87 5.80
N MET A 18 -38.29 38.44 5.51
CA MET A 18 -37.53 38.84 4.28
C MET A 18 -36.17 39.45 4.72
N ILE A 19 -35.13 39.37 3.86
CA ILE A 19 -33.84 40.12 3.88
C ILE A 19 -32.75 39.72 4.92
N MET A 20 -31.49 39.65 4.43
CA MET A 20 -30.19 39.47 5.13
C MET A 20 -29.91 38.07 5.74
N GLN A 21 -28.70 37.50 5.68
CA GLN A 21 -27.44 37.89 5.01
C GLN A 21 -26.56 36.67 4.72
N LEU A 22 -25.51 36.91 3.94
CA LEU A 22 -24.32 36.10 3.59
C LEU A 22 -23.72 35.12 4.64
N ILE A 23 -22.85 34.23 4.12
CA ILE A 23 -21.84 33.37 4.77
C ILE A 23 -22.31 32.00 5.29
N LEU A 24 -21.77 30.94 4.66
CA LEU A 24 -21.38 29.69 5.31
C LEU A 24 -19.94 29.37 4.86
N PRO A 25 -18.97 29.20 5.78
CA PRO A 25 -17.63 28.77 5.43
C PRO A 25 -17.58 27.27 5.16
N ILE A 26 -16.58 26.85 4.38
CA ILE A 26 -16.21 25.44 4.23
C ILE A 26 -15.60 24.96 5.55
N GLN A 27 -16.05 23.82 6.08
CA GLN A 27 -15.33 23.10 7.13
C GLN A 27 -14.91 21.72 6.61
N GLY A 28 -13.61 21.42 6.73
CA GLY A 28 -13.08 20.08 6.51
C GLY A 28 -13.43 19.18 7.69
N ILE A 29 -13.95 17.98 7.42
CA ILE A 29 -14.31 16.99 8.44
C ILE A 29 -13.08 16.13 8.72
N ALA A 30 -12.59 16.12 9.96
CA ALA A 30 -11.63 15.14 10.43
C ALA A 30 -12.34 13.80 10.67
N GLN A 31 -11.68 12.68 10.33
CA GLN A 31 -12.26 11.35 10.50
C GLN A 31 -11.74 10.70 11.79
N GLU A 32 -12.66 10.16 12.58
CA GLU A 32 -12.44 9.65 13.94
C GLU A 32 -11.80 8.24 13.93
N ILE A 33 -10.86 7.98 14.86
CA ILE A 33 -10.28 6.65 15.08
C ILE A 33 -10.53 6.24 16.54
N ASP A 34 -11.12 5.06 16.68
CA ASP A 34 -11.43 4.30 17.91
C ASP A 34 -12.70 4.71 18.69
N ASN A 35 -13.44 3.69 19.16
CA ASN A 35 -14.78 3.80 19.73
C ASN A 35 -14.73 3.99 21.27
N GLN A 36 -14.23 5.13 21.74
CA GLN A 36 -14.41 5.56 23.13
C GLN A 36 -15.03 6.96 23.19
N GLU A 37 -16.00 7.18 24.09
CA GLU A 37 -16.61 8.49 24.31
C GLU A 37 -15.54 9.46 24.86
N THR A 38 -15.04 10.34 24.00
CA THR A 38 -14.04 11.35 24.34
C THR A 38 -14.66 12.51 25.15
N LYS A 39 -13.92 13.05 26.13
CA LYS A 39 -14.42 14.17 26.96
C LYS A 39 -14.27 15.55 26.32
N ILE A 40 -13.43 15.67 25.28
CA ILE A 40 -13.15 16.91 24.55
C ILE A 40 -13.02 16.53 23.07
N GLU A 41 -13.73 17.27 22.21
CA GLU A 41 -13.65 17.13 20.76
C GLU A 41 -13.05 18.40 20.16
N LEU A 42 -12.05 18.23 19.30
CA LEU A 42 -11.36 19.34 18.64
C LEU A 42 -11.99 19.64 17.28
N ASN A 43 -12.92 20.59 17.27
CA ASN A 43 -13.62 21.02 16.05
C ASN A 43 -12.62 21.62 15.04
N ASP A 44 -11.92 22.68 15.42
CA ASP A 44 -11.09 23.44 14.49
C ASP A 44 -9.84 24.05 15.12
N VAL A 45 -8.84 24.33 14.29
CA VAL A 45 -7.57 24.99 14.66
C VAL A 45 -7.23 25.99 13.56
N GLN A 46 -7.30 27.28 13.86
CA GLN A 46 -6.91 28.34 12.95
C GLN A 46 -5.59 28.94 13.41
N ILE A 47 -4.71 29.25 12.46
CA ILE A 47 -3.36 29.76 12.71
C ILE A 47 -3.24 31.13 12.05
N ASP A 48 -3.04 32.17 12.85
CA ASP A 48 -2.94 33.56 12.40
C ASP A 48 -1.56 34.14 12.74
N PRO A 49 -0.67 34.33 11.74
CA PRO A 49 0.62 34.98 11.94
C PRO A 49 0.47 36.52 11.99
N ASP A 50 0.59 37.07 13.19
CA ASP A 50 0.71 38.51 13.42
C ASP A 50 2.13 38.97 13.05
N ASN A 51 2.23 39.49 11.82
CA ASN A 51 3.47 40.03 11.25
C ASN A 51 3.89 41.38 11.87
N GLU A 52 3.03 42.08 12.62
CA GLU A 52 3.40 43.31 13.34
C GLU A 52 4.06 43.00 14.68
N THR A 53 3.60 41.98 15.40
CA THR A 53 4.17 41.55 16.69
C THR A 53 5.14 40.38 16.61
N ASN A 54 5.34 39.80 15.42
CA ASN A 54 6.15 38.61 15.15
C ASN A 54 5.70 37.39 15.99
N GLN A 55 4.39 37.22 16.14
CA GLN A 55 3.77 36.13 16.88
C GLN A 55 2.85 35.32 15.97
N VAL A 56 2.71 34.03 16.24
CA VAL A 56 1.66 33.19 15.66
C VAL A 56 0.64 32.88 16.73
N SER A 57 -0.60 33.31 16.49
CA SER A 57 -1.77 33.03 17.32
C SER A 57 -2.45 31.77 16.81
N ALA A 58 -2.52 30.72 17.64
CA ALA A 58 -3.33 29.54 17.34
C ALA A 58 -4.68 29.65 18.08
N HIS A 59 -5.76 29.75 17.31
CA HIS A 59 -7.14 29.72 17.79
C HIS A 59 -7.67 28.29 17.74
N ILE A 60 -7.95 27.73 18.93
CA ILE A 60 -8.36 26.33 19.09
C ILE A 60 -9.83 26.31 19.48
N TYR A 61 -10.65 25.61 18.71
CA TYR A 61 -12.11 25.52 18.89
C TYR A 61 -12.49 24.13 19.41
N LEU A 62 -13.04 24.07 20.62
CA LEU A 62 -13.37 22.82 21.31
C LEU A 62 -14.87 22.68 21.60
N ALA A 63 -15.32 21.42 21.63
CA ALA A 63 -16.53 20.97 22.32
C ALA A 63 -16.14 19.99 23.47
N LYS A 64 -17.02 19.48 24.33
CA LYS A 64 -18.48 19.32 24.22
C LYS A 64 -19.04 19.18 25.64
N GLN A 65 -20.08 19.95 26.01
CA GLN A 65 -20.70 19.94 27.37
C GLN A 65 -19.70 19.83 28.54
N VAL A 66 -19.16 20.97 28.99
CA VAL A 66 -18.19 21.07 30.10
C VAL A 66 -18.85 20.82 31.48
N GLY A 67 -19.10 19.54 31.77
CA GLY A 67 -19.45 19.08 33.12
C GLY A 67 -18.25 18.59 33.95
N ASP A 68 -17.21 18.06 33.29
CA ASP A 68 -16.17 17.25 33.94
C ASP A 68 -14.81 17.27 33.19
N VAL A 69 -14.36 18.48 32.78
CA VAL A 69 -13.06 18.72 32.10
C VAL A 69 -12.11 19.66 32.85
N SER A 70 -12.47 20.11 34.06
CA SER A 70 -11.47 20.64 35.00
C SER A 70 -10.41 19.57 35.26
N ASP A 71 -9.14 19.94 35.14
CA ASP A 71 -7.95 19.06 35.20
C ASP A 71 -7.66 18.20 33.95
N GLN A 72 -8.29 18.45 32.80
CA GLN A 72 -7.83 17.95 31.50
C GLN A 72 -6.50 18.62 31.09
N VAL A 73 -5.66 17.84 30.38
CA VAL A 73 -4.27 18.18 30.02
C VAL A 73 -4.09 18.06 28.52
N ILE A 74 -3.94 19.19 27.83
CA ILE A 74 -3.69 19.26 26.37
C ILE A 74 -2.21 19.55 26.14
N SER A 75 -1.56 18.81 25.25
CA SER A 75 -0.15 18.95 24.90
C SER A 75 0.03 19.42 23.45
N PHE A 76 0.91 20.40 23.26
CA PHE A 76 1.38 20.85 21.95
C PHE A 76 2.66 20.11 21.53
N SER A 77 2.94 20.03 20.23
CA SER A 77 4.22 19.50 19.72
C SER A 77 5.41 20.30 20.26
N ASN A 78 6.56 19.64 20.42
CA ASN A 78 7.81 20.30 20.82
C ASN A 78 8.43 21.14 19.69
N ASP A 79 7.88 21.04 18.48
CA ASP A 79 8.35 21.72 17.28
C ASP A 79 8.07 23.24 17.31
N LEU A 80 7.17 23.69 18.20
CA LEU A 80 6.91 25.11 18.46
C LEU A 80 6.84 25.37 19.97
N VAL A 81 7.63 26.33 20.48
CA VAL A 81 7.66 26.64 21.92
C VAL A 81 6.71 27.80 22.23
N PHE A 82 5.66 27.51 22.99
CA PHE A 82 4.78 28.53 23.54
C PHE A 82 5.31 29.03 24.90
N PRO A 83 5.27 30.34 25.17
CA PRO A 83 5.66 30.90 26.46
C PRO A 83 4.67 30.49 27.56
N ASP A 84 5.20 30.17 28.75
CA ASP A 84 4.39 29.90 29.95
C ASP A 84 3.47 31.10 30.25
N ASN A 85 2.18 30.82 30.51
CA ASN A 85 1.16 31.83 30.76
C ASN A 85 0.23 31.40 31.92
N GLU A 86 0.15 32.23 32.95
CA GLU A 86 -0.60 31.93 34.19
C GLU A 86 -2.12 32.18 34.09
N ALA A 87 -2.62 32.86 33.04
CA ALA A 87 -4.06 33.13 32.87
C ALA A 87 -4.45 33.48 31.41
N ILE A 88 -4.58 32.47 30.56
CA ILE A 88 -5.19 32.61 29.22
C ILE A 88 -6.72 32.68 29.38
N PRO A 89 -7.42 33.70 28.86
CA PRO A 89 -8.88 33.78 28.96
C PRO A 89 -9.55 32.76 28.01
N LEU A 90 -10.54 32.04 28.53
CA LEU A 90 -11.40 31.15 27.73
C LEU A 90 -12.71 31.88 27.41
N THR A 91 -13.10 31.89 26.14
CA THR A 91 -14.33 32.59 25.70
C THR A 91 -15.26 31.70 24.89
N ASP A 92 -16.56 31.95 24.98
CA ASP A 92 -17.57 31.29 24.15
C ASP A 92 -17.63 31.87 22.72
N LYS A 93 -18.49 31.28 21.88
CA LYS A 93 -18.77 31.77 20.50
C LYS A 93 -19.38 33.18 20.43
N GLN A 94 -19.67 33.82 21.56
CA GLN A 94 -20.16 35.20 21.67
C GLN A 94 -19.11 36.13 22.34
N ASN A 95 -17.85 35.67 22.44
CA ASN A 95 -16.73 36.33 23.11
C ASN A 95 -16.98 36.65 24.62
N GLN A 96 -17.90 35.94 25.29
CA GLN A 96 -18.06 36.07 26.74
C GLN A 96 -17.03 35.20 27.46
N MET A 97 -16.46 35.71 28.56
CA MET A 97 -15.48 34.97 29.36
C MET A 97 -16.17 33.89 30.21
N ILE A 98 -15.72 32.64 30.05
CA ILE A 98 -16.32 31.45 30.70
C ILE A 98 -15.37 30.72 31.67
N GLY A 99 -14.08 31.08 31.63
CA GLY A 99 -13.03 30.43 32.41
C GLY A 99 -11.63 30.95 32.04
N SER A 100 -10.61 30.22 32.48
CA SER A 100 -9.20 30.49 32.18
C SER A 100 -8.42 29.19 31.97
N ALA A 101 -7.30 29.27 31.27
CA ALA A 101 -6.33 28.19 31.15
C ALA A 101 -4.94 28.63 31.60
N VAL A 102 -4.14 27.67 32.05
CA VAL A 102 -2.72 27.85 32.40
C VAL A 102 -1.89 27.06 31.42
N LEU A 103 -0.94 27.71 30.74
CA LEU A 103 0.00 27.06 29.83
C LEU A 103 1.37 26.97 30.51
N LYS A 104 1.94 25.78 30.57
CA LYS A 104 3.26 25.56 31.15
C LYS A 104 4.01 24.48 30.38
N SER A 105 5.18 24.82 29.82
CA SER A 105 6.04 23.89 29.08
C SER A 105 5.28 23.13 27.97
N ASN A 106 4.57 23.86 27.10
CA ASN A 106 3.70 23.31 26.04
C ASN A 106 2.52 22.43 26.53
N VAL A 107 2.19 22.46 27.82
CA VAL A 107 1.07 21.74 28.42
C VAL A 107 0.03 22.71 28.98
N LEU A 108 -1.22 22.60 28.52
CA LEU A 108 -2.34 23.46 28.86
C LEU A 108 -3.29 22.76 29.85
N GLN A 109 -3.57 23.41 30.99
CA GLN A 109 -4.56 22.97 31.98
C GLN A 109 -5.75 23.95 32.00
N LEU A 110 -6.98 23.42 31.92
CA LEU A 110 -8.21 24.21 31.81
C LEU A 110 -8.92 24.40 33.16
N THR A 111 -9.49 25.60 33.38
CA THR A 111 -10.35 25.95 34.52
C THR A 111 -11.62 26.64 34.02
N ILE A 112 -12.70 25.88 33.86
CA ILE A 112 -14.02 26.35 33.39
C ILE A 112 -15.06 26.05 34.48
N ALA A 113 -16.09 26.88 34.61
CA ALA A 113 -17.21 26.57 35.51
C ALA A 113 -17.96 25.30 35.05
N SER A 114 -18.17 24.33 35.96
CA SER A 114 -18.84 23.04 35.69
C SER A 114 -20.33 23.13 35.30
N THR A 115 -20.86 24.36 35.16
CA THR A 115 -22.20 24.65 34.66
C THR A 115 -22.20 25.16 33.21
N TYR A 116 -21.05 25.34 32.58
CA TYR A 116 -20.95 25.84 31.21
C TYR A 116 -21.24 24.72 30.19
N GLN A 117 -22.09 24.99 29.20
CA GLN A 117 -22.38 24.06 28.10
C GLN A 117 -22.41 24.80 26.77
N GLY A 118 -21.34 24.65 26.01
CA GLY A 118 -21.18 25.22 24.68
C GLY A 118 -19.79 24.92 24.13
N GLU A 119 -19.55 25.31 22.88
CA GLU A 119 -18.20 25.38 22.33
C GLU A 119 -17.45 26.57 22.94
N PHE A 120 -16.12 26.49 23.01
CA PHE A 120 -15.29 27.60 23.43
C PHE A 120 -14.01 27.68 22.60
N GLN A 121 -13.49 28.90 22.51
CA GLN A 121 -12.23 29.21 21.84
C GLN A 121 -11.17 29.60 22.89
N LEU A 122 -9.93 29.23 22.59
CA LEU A 122 -8.76 29.72 23.31
C LEU A 122 -7.68 30.11 22.30
N THR A 123 -6.93 31.15 22.62
CA THR A 123 -5.81 31.64 21.80
C THR A 123 -4.51 31.42 22.56
N VAL A 124 -3.53 30.80 21.91
CA VAL A 124 -2.15 30.70 22.39
C VAL A 124 -1.19 31.32 21.38
N ASN A 125 -0.25 32.14 21.86
CA ASN A 125 0.67 32.89 21.01
C ASN A 125 2.09 32.36 21.19
N ALA A 126 2.80 32.04 20.11
CA ALA A 126 4.23 31.72 20.12
C ALA A 126 5.02 32.72 19.25
N PRO A 127 6.32 32.97 19.50
CA PRO A 127 7.16 33.77 18.60
C PRO A 127 7.31 33.08 17.24
N ALA A 128 7.00 33.80 16.16
CA ALA A 128 7.01 33.26 14.80
C ALA A 128 8.42 32.91 14.27
N GLU A 129 9.45 33.54 14.86
CA GLU A 129 10.88 33.32 14.58
C GLU A 129 11.40 31.88 14.79
N ASN A 130 10.56 30.96 15.31
CA ASN A 130 10.87 29.55 15.50
C ASN A 130 10.23 28.62 14.45
N ILE A 131 9.51 29.16 13.45
CA ILE A 131 8.79 28.36 12.45
C ILE A 131 9.68 28.13 11.23
N LEU A 132 10.17 26.90 11.08
CA LEU A 132 10.91 26.42 9.91
C LEU A 132 9.95 25.91 8.82
N PRO A 133 10.41 25.76 7.56
CA PRO A 133 9.73 24.93 6.57
C PRO A 133 9.35 23.57 7.14
N ASP A 134 8.14 23.10 6.82
CA ASP A 134 7.56 21.84 7.30
C ASP A 134 7.40 21.73 8.83
N THR A 135 7.33 22.85 9.57
CA THR A 135 6.97 22.82 11.01
C THR A 135 5.48 22.56 11.18
N TYR A 136 5.11 21.60 12.02
CA TYR A 136 3.72 21.26 12.30
C TYR A 136 3.34 21.52 13.76
N LEU A 137 2.19 22.17 13.97
CA LEU A 137 1.52 22.17 15.26
C LEU A 137 0.72 20.88 15.40
N SER A 138 1.17 19.98 16.26
CA SER A 138 0.37 18.83 16.70
C SER A 138 -0.28 19.17 18.04
N ILE A 139 -1.60 19.03 18.15
CA ILE A 139 -2.36 19.24 19.38
C ILE A 139 -2.94 17.89 19.77
N SER A 140 -2.63 17.45 20.99
CA SER A 140 -3.01 16.12 21.48
C SER A 140 -3.48 16.13 22.93
N SER A 141 -4.39 15.21 23.22
CA SER A 141 -4.84 14.79 24.54
C SER A 141 -4.74 13.25 24.57
N PRO A 142 -4.86 12.54 25.70
CA PRO A 142 -4.98 11.07 25.68
C PRO A 142 -6.07 10.54 24.74
N ASP A 143 -7.09 11.36 24.45
CA ASP A 143 -8.30 10.98 23.71
C ASP A 143 -8.38 11.55 22.27
N PHE A 144 -7.44 12.40 21.82
CA PHE A 144 -7.44 12.92 20.43
C PHE A 144 -6.05 13.41 19.97
N SER A 145 -5.83 13.47 18.65
CA SER A 145 -4.65 14.13 18.06
C SER A 145 -5.00 14.77 16.71
N LYS A 146 -4.59 16.04 16.49
CA LYS A 146 -4.73 16.77 15.22
C LYS A 146 -3.41 17.44 14.89
N LYS A 147 -2.96 17.34 13.62
CA LYS A 147 -1.70 17.90 13.13
C LYS A 147 -1.98 18.92 12.03
N VAL A 148 -1.43 20.12 12.17
CA VAL A 148 -1.63 21.27 11.26
C VAL A 148 -0.27 21.78 10.81
N LEU A 149 -0.07 21.98 9.51
CA LEU A 149 1.15 22.60 8.98
C LEU A 149 1.12 24.11 9.29
N LEU A 150 2.21 24.65 9.83
CA LEU A 150 2.30 26.08 10.14
C LEU A 150 2.71 26.88 8.89
N PRO A 151 2.17 28.10 8.69
CA PRO A 151 2.60 28.98 7.61
C PRO A 151 4.02 29.49 7.90
N THR A 152 4.93 29.35 6.95
CA THR A 152 6.31 29.84 7.06
C THR A 152 6.38 31.36 6.89
N THR A 153 7.01 32.05 7.85
CA THR A 153 7.26 33.50 7.78
C THR A 153 8.53 33.81 6.99
N THR A 154 8.40 34.04 5.69
CA THR A 154 9.48 34.58 4.84
C THR A 154 9.75 36.04 5.22
N ALA A 155 10.97 36.34 5.68
CA ALA A 155 11.32 37.67 6.18
C ALA A 155 11.54 38.71 5.06
N LEU A 156 10.46 39.48 4.79
CA LEU A 156 10.42 40.92 4.45
C LEU A 156 11.27 41.48 3.30
N GLU A 157 10.59 41.94 2.24
CA GLU A 157 10.38 43.39 2.03
C GLU A 157 9.07 43.67 1.23
N ASN A 158 8.18 44.48 1.83
CA ASN A 158 7.02 45.29 1.37
C ASN A 158 6.57 45.26 -0.13
N GLU A 159 5.27 45.35 -0.51
CA GLU A 159 4.01 45.54 0.25
C GLU A 159 2.74 45.19 -0.58
N GLN A 160 1.64 44.87 0.12
CA GLN A 160 0.20 44.83 -0.29
C GLN A 160 -0.32 43.75 -1.26
N LEU A 161 -0.98 42.75 -0.66
CA LEU A 161 -2.01 41.89 -1.30
C LEU A 161 -3.39 42.60 -1.39
N PRO A 162 -4.30 42.15 -2.28
CA PRO A 162 -5.56 42.84 -2.57
C PRO A 162 -6.72 42.52 -1.59
N VAL A 163 -7.81 43.26 -1.78
CA VAL A 163 -9.14 42.98 -1.21
C VAL A 163 -9.61 41.57 -1.58
N GLU A 164 -10.13 40.83 -0.60
CA GLU A 164 -10.78 39.53 -0.80
C GLU A 164 -11.99 39.69 -1.75
N PRO A 165 -11.99 39.07 -2.95
CA PRO A 165 -13.15 39.10 -3.83
C PRO A 165 -14.29 38.30 -3.18
N GLN A 166 -15.51 38.84 -3.21
CA GLN A 166 -16.67 38.03 -2.87
C GLN A 166 -16.71 36.79 -3.76
N ALA A 167 -17.01 35.64 -3.18
CA ALA A 167 -17.12 34.38 -3.90
C ALA A 167 -18.21 34.49 -4.99
N ASP A 168 -17.79 34.80 -6.22
CA ASP A 168 -18.63 34.67 -7.38
C ASP A 168 -18.79 33.19 -7.71
N LEU A 169 -20.04 32.78 -7.91
CA LEU A 169 -20.35 31.41 -8.29
C LEU A 169 -19.70 31.14 -9.65
N PRO A 170 -19.01 30.00 -9.85
CA PRO A 170 -18.47 29.67 -11.16
C PRO A 170 -19.62 29.57 -12.16
N LEU A 171 -19.75 30.59 -13.03
CA LEU A 171 -20.55 30.45 -14.24
C LEU A 171 -19.93 29.30 -15.05
N PRO A 172 -20.77 28.42 -15.61
CA PRO A 172 -20.33 27.08 -15.93
C PRO A 172 -19.27 27.11 -17.02
N TYR A 173 -18.11 26.51 -16.72
CA TYR A 173 -17.35 25.79 -17.73
C TYR A 173 -18.35 24.99 -18.57
N ALA A 174 -18.32 25.16 -19.89
CA ALA A 174 -19.11 24.33 -20.77
C ALA A 174 -18.75 22.87 -20.47
N LEU A 175 -19.75 22.10 -20.04
CA LEU A 175 -19.59 20.75 -19.51
C LEU A 175 -18.98 19.81 -20.57
N PHE A 176 -17.66 19.71 -20.57
CA PHE A 176 -16.97 18.51 -20.99
C PHE A 176 -16.83 17.61 -19.77
N PRO A 177 -17.25 16.33 -19.84
CA PRO A 177 -17.09 15.42 -18.71
C PRO A 177 -15.60 15.25 -18.45
N GLN A 178 -15.15 15.61 -17.24
CA GLN A 178 -13.91 15.05 -16.72
C GLN A 178 -14.04 13.53 -16.77
N PRO A 179 -12.99 12.75 -17.08
CA PRO A 179 -13.04 11.31 -16.94
C PRO A 179 -13.34 10.98 -15.46
N GLU A 180 -14.53 10.44 -15.20
CA GLU A 180 -14.85 9.89 -13.89
C GLU A 180 -13.85 8.76 -13.61
N THR A 181 -13.12 8.83 -12.49
CA THR A 181 -12.25 7.71 -12.12
C THR A 181 -13.10 6.48 -11.86
N ILE A 182 -12.62 5.34 -12.32
CA ILE A 182 -13.31 4.05 -12.18
C ILE A 182 -13.01 3.52 -10.77
N ASP A 183 -14.04 3.51 -9.92
CA ASP A 183 -13.99 2.88 -8.61
C ASP A 183 -14.07 1.36 -8.78
N PHE A 184 -12.90 0.71 -8.83
CA PHE A 184 -12.81 -0.75 -8.99
C PHE A 184 -13.31 -1.46 -7.73
N SER A 185 -14.19 -2.45 -7.91
CA SER A 185 -14.77 -3.20 -6.80
C SER A 185 -13.76 -4.18 -6.20
N TYR A 186 -13.61 -4.15 -4.87
CA TYR A 186 -12.82 -5.12 -4.10
C TYR A 186 -13.71 -5.90 -3.12
N ASN A 187 -13.36 -7.16 -2.90
CA ASN A 187 -13.89 -8.00 -1.82
C ASN A 187 -12.87 -8.08 -0.68
N THR A 188 -13.39 -8.11 0.55
CA THR A 188 -12.65 -8.46 1.76
C THR A 188 -13.40 -9.59 2.45
N ASP A 189 -12.79 -10.78 2.53
CA ASP A 189 -13.35 -11.92 3.26
C ASP A 189 -12.27 -12.73 4.00
N ALA A 190 -12.61 -13.92 4.49
CA ALA A 190 -11.66 -14.77 5.23
C ALA A 190 -10.45 -15.22 4.39
N SER A 191 -10.57 -15.21 3.06
CA SER A 191 -9.49 -15.46 2.11
C SER A 191 -8.68 -14.20 1.77
N GLY A 192 -9.09 -13.01 2.23
CA GLY A 192 -8.34 -11.76 2.12
C GLY A 192 -8.94 -10.73 1.18
N ASN A 193 -8.06 -9.86 0.65
CA ASN A 193 -8.40 -8.67 -0.12
C ASN A 193 -8.06 -8.86 -1.60
N TYR A 194 -9.08 -8.76 -2.47
CA TYR A 194 -8.90 -8.98 -3.90
C TYR A 194 -10.00 -8.32 -4.75
N LEU A 195 -9.67 -8.03 -6.02
CA LEU A 195 -10.62 -7.49 -7.01
C LEU A 195 -11.85 -8.41 -7.16
N THR A 196 -13.05 -7.84 -7.10
CA THR A 196 -14.30 -8.58 -7.33
C THR A 196 -14.34 -9.15 -8.75
N ASN A 197 -13.94 -8.35 -9.74
CA ASN A 197 -13.84 -8.74 -11.14
C ASN A 197 -12.41 -9.22 -11.48
N ASN A 198 -11.92 -10.20 -10.74
CA ASN A 198 -10.61 -10.81 -11.00
C ASN A 198 -10.65 -11.87 -12.10
N ASP A 199 -9.48 -12.16 -12.66
CA ASP A 199 -9.21 -13.14 -13.73
C ASP A 199 -9.39 -14.61 -13.31
N GLN A 200 -9.95 -14.90 -12.14
CA GLN A 200 -10.18 -16.26 -11.62
C GLN A 200 -8.91 -17.13 -11.55
N GLY A 201 -7.74 -16.50 -11.36
CA GLY A 201 -6.45 -17.20 -11.24
C GLY A 201 -5.84 -17.67 -12.56
N HIS A 202 -6.31 -17.16 -13.71
CA HIS A 202 -5.68 -17.46 -15.01
C HIS A 202 -4.22 -16.98 -15.09
N SER A 203 -3.84 -15.98 -14.30
CA SER A 203 -2.46 -15.51 -14.17
C SER A 203 -1.54 -16.39 -13.31
N GLY A 204 -2.09 -17.23 -12.43
CA GLY A 204 -1.32 -18.13 -11.58
C GLY A 204 -2.02 -18.51 -10.27
N THR A 205 -1.55 -19.57 -9.61
CA THR A 205 -2.12 -20.09 -8.35
C THR A 205 -2.05 -19.10 -7.19
N ASN A 206 -1.00 -18.28 -7.18
CA ASN A 206 -0.65 -17.35 -6.09
C ASN A 206 -0.89 -15.88 -6.48
N THR A 207 -1.63 -15.63 -7.57
CA THR A 207 -1.88 -14.28 -8.12
C THR A 207 -3.33 -14.14 -8.59
N LEU A 208 -3.93 -12.96 -8.37
CA LEU A 208 -5.20 -12.56 -8.98
C LEU A 208 -5.03 -11.22 -9.67
N ASN A 209 -5.33 -11.16 -10.97
CA ASN A 209 -5.30 -9.94 -11.77
C ASN A 209 -6.70 -9.45 -12.09
N TYR A 210 -6.84 -8.22 -12.57
CA TYR A 210 -8.11 -7.74 -13.12
C TYR A 210 -8.51 -8.52 -14.38
N ALA A 211 -9.81 -8.77 -14.56
CA ALA A 211 -10.37 -9.48 -15.71
C ALA A 211 -10.47 -8.58 -16.96
N TYR A 212 -9.32 -8.05 -17.42
CA TYR A 212 -9.21 -7.15 -18.57
C TYR A 212 -9.97 -7.66 -19.80
N GLY A 213 -10.91 -6.84 -20.31
CA GLY A 213 -11.74 -7.19 -21.48
C GLY A 213 -12.81 -8.25 -21.24
N GLN A 214 -12.99 -8.73 -20.00
CA GLN A 214 -13.95 -9.78 -19.63
C GLN A 214 -14.98 -9.33 -18.57
N THR A 215 -14.99 -8.04 -18.21
CA THR A 215 -15.92 -7.41 -17.28
C THR A 215 -16.63 -6.20 -17.92
N SER A 216 -17.71 -5.72 -17.32
CA SER A 216 -18.45 -4.52 -17.74
C SER A 216 -18.29 -3.33 -16.78
N GLU A 217 -17.42 -3.45 -15.78
CA GLU A 217 -17.11 -2.39 -14.80
C GLU A 217 -16.24 -1.27 -15.40
N ALA A 218 -15.45 -1.59 -16.43
CA ALA A 218 -14.64 -0.65 -17.17
C ALA A 218 -14.88 -0.79 -18.69
N VAL A 219 -14.62 0.28 -19.43
CA VAL A 219 -14.47 0.24 -20.90
C VAL A 219 -13.04 -0.17 -21.23
N PHE A 220 -12.85 -0.91 -22.33
CA PHE A 220 -11.53 -1.37 -22.76
C PHE A 220 -11.20 -0.96 -24.20
N ASP A 221 -9.91 -0.85 -24.52
CA ASP A 221 -9.41 -0.80 -25.89
C ASP A 221 -9.25 -2.20 -26.53
N ASP A 222 -8.89 -2.24 -27.82
CA ASP A 222 -8.68 -3.51 -28.57
C ASP A 222 -7.52 -4.37 -28.03
N GLU A 223 -6.66 -3.82 -27.16
CA GLU A 223 -5.57 -4.53 -26.48
C GLU A 223 -5.90 -4.79 -24.99
N ASN A 224 -7.18 -4.63 -24.63
CA ASN A 224 -7.78 -4.84 -23.31
C ASN A 224 -7.18 -3.95 -22.20
N TYR A 225 -6.80 -2.71 -22.49
CA TYR A 225 -6.44 -1.70 -21.47
C TYR A 225 -7.70 -1.04 -20.95
N VAL A 226 -7.74 -0.68 -19.66
CA VAL A 226 -8.82 0.18 -19.13
C VAL A 226 -8.73 1.52 -19.84
N ASN A 227 -9.85 1.96 -20.42
CA ASN A 227 -9.94 3.16 -21.25
C ASN A 227 -10.66 4.29 -20.51
N TYR A 228 -9.92 5.35 -20.17
CA TYR A 228 -10.46 6.59 -19.62
C TYR A 228 -10.82 7.56 -20.76
N ASN A 229 -11.97 7.35 -21.39
CA ASN A 229 -12.56 8.22 -22.44
C ASN A 229 -11.62 8.56 -23.63
N ASN A 230 -10.67 7.67 -23.93
CA ASN A 230 -9.59 7.83 -24.89
C ASN A 230 -8.54 8.90 -24.52
N GLU A 231 -8.53 9.40 -23.29
CA GLU A 231 -7.51 10.33 -22.76
C GLU A 231 -6.31 9.57 -22.20
N ALA A 232 -6.53 8.45 -21.52
CA ALA A 232 -5.47 7.56 -21.05
C ALA A 232 -5.92 6.11 -21.05
N TYR A 233 -4.95 5.21 -21.25
CA TYR A 233 -5.19 3.76 -21.22
C TYR A 233 -4.25 3.12 -20.20
N VAL A 234 -4.79 2.45 -19.19
CA VAL A 234 -4.00 1.88 -18.09
C VAL A 234 -4.16 0.36 -17.97
N LYS A 235 -3.11 -0.30 -17.49
CA LYS A 235 -3.11 -1.71 -17.12
C LYS A 235 -2.06 -1.95 -16.04
N LYS A 236 -2.45 -2.62 -14.96
CA LYS A 236 -1.56 -3.16 -13.92
C LYS A 236 -1.76 -4.66 -13.77
N THR A 237 -0.67 -5.42 -13.70
CA THR A 237 -0.69 -6.86 -13.51
C THR A 237 0.44 -7.36 -12.61
N VAL A 238 0.23 -8.48 -11.93
CA VAL A 238 1.24 -9.22 -11.16
C VAL A 238 1.41 -10.64 -11.69
N LYS A 239 2.61 -11.21 -11.59
CA LYS A 239 2.91 -12.59 -12.01
C LYS A 239 3.98 -13.22 -11.13
N GLU A 240 3.81 -14.48 -10.74
CA GLU A 240 4.81 -15.23 -9.97
C GLU A 240 6.06 -15.56 -10.81
N VAL A 241 7.25 -15.34 -10.25
CA VAL A 241 8.53 -15.57 -10.92
C VAL A 241 8.90 -17.05 -10.88
N ALA A 242 8.99 -17.67 -12.06
CA ALA A 242 9.21 -19.11 -12.19
C ALA A 242 10.48 -19.60 -11.46
N GLY A 243 10.31 -20.54 -10.53
CA GLY A 243 11.40 -21.09 -9.73
C GLY A 243 11.93 -20.17 -8.62
N LYS A 244 11.24 -19.06 -8.33
CA LYS A 244 11.54 -18.12 -7.24
C LYS A 244 10.31 -17.97 -6.34
N GLN A 245 10.20 -18.90 -5.39
CA GLN A 245 9.14 -18.98 -4.40
C GLN A 245 8.86 -17.61 -3.74
N GLY A 246 7.59 -17.17 -3.80
CA GLY A 246 7.12 -15.92 -3.19
C GLY A 246 7.68 -14.63 -3.79
N LEU A 247 8.27 -14.67 -4.99
CA LEU A 247 8.73 -13.50 -5.76
C LEU A 247 7.75 -13.24 -6.91
N PHE A 248 7.37 -11.98 -7.10
CA PHE A 248 6.42 -11.58 -8.13
C PHE A 248 6.93 -10.41 -8.95
N ASP A 249 6.77 -10.49 -10.27
CA ASP A 249 6.92 -9.37 -11.20
C ASP A 249 5.61 -8.56 -11.20
N VAL A 250 5.66 -7.27 -10.87
CA VAL A 250 4.58 -6.32 -11.09
C VAL A 250 4.87 -5.55 -12.38
N THR A 251 3.84 -5.24 -13.16
CA THR A 251 3.94 -4.45 -14.39
C THR A 251 2.82 -3.44 -14.46
N LEU A 252 3.17 -2.18 -14.75
CA LEU A 252 2.27 -1.09 -15.08
C LEU A 252 2.53 -0.71 -16.53
N ASP A 253 1.48 -0.67 -17.33
CA ASP A 253 1.48 -0.15 -18.68
C ASP A 253 0.53 1.05 -18.79
N VAL A 254 1.00 2.11 -19.45
CA VAL A 254 0.22 3.32 -19.74
C VAL A 254 0.36 3.66 -21.22
N LYS A 255 -0.74 4.00 -21.89
CA LYS A 255 -0.74 4.62 -23.23
C LYS A 255 -1.40 5.99 -23.17
N GLY A 256 -0.90 6.91 -23.99
CA GLY A 256 -1.54 8.19 -24.26
C GLY A 256 -2.43 8.13 -25.50
N ASN A 257 -2.83 9.31 -25.97
CA ASN A 257 -3.57 9.53 -27.20
C ASN A 257 -3.38 10.96 -27.72
N GLU A 258 -3.97 11.27 -28.87
CA GLU A 258 -4.15 12.64 -29.37
C GLU A 258 -5.56 13.20 -29.05
N TYR A 259 -5.67 14.53 -29.08
CA TYR A 259 -6.98 15.18 -29.20
C TYR A 259 -7.65 14.84 -30.55
N PRO A 260 -9.00 14.67 -30.58
CA PRO A 260 -9.71 14.22 -31.78
C PRO A 260 -9.76 15.27 -32.90
N ASN A 261 -9.43 16.53 -32.61
CA ASN A 261 -9.60 17.71 -33.46
C ASN A 261 -8.33 18.57 -33.44
N PRO A 262 -8.02 19.36 -34.50
CA PRO A 262 -6.79 20.15 -34.57
C PRO A 262 -6.72 21.31 -33.55
N ILE A 263 -5.52 21.78 -33.24
CA ILE A 263 -5.25 23.00 -32.46
C ILE A 263 -4.70 24.09 -33.38
N ASP A 264 -5.18 25.32 -33.23
CA ASP A 264 -4.56 26.49 -33.85
C ASP A 264 -3.85 27.32 -32.77
N LEU A 265 -2.60 27.70 -33.04
CA LEU A 265 -1.73 28.41 -32.11
C LEU A 265 -1.10 29.63 -32.79
N VAL A 266 -1.01 30.75 -32.09
CA VAL A 266 -0.30 31.95 -32.59
C VAL A 266 0.77 32.41 -31.61
N LEU A 267 2.00 32.57 -32.11
CA LEU A 267 3.09 33.23 -31.39
C LEU A 267 3.00 34.75 -31.63
N ALA A 268 2.66 35.52 -30.61
CA ALA A 268 2.63 36.99 -30.63
C ALA A 268 3.94 37.53 -30.02
N ILE A 269 4.92 37.79 -30.89
CA ILE A 269 6.30 38.08 -30.51
C ILE A 269 6.58 39.58 -30.58
N ASP A 270 7.11 40.14 -29.50
CA ASP A 270 7.64 41.50 -29.50
C ASP A 270 8.82 41.59 -30.47
N TYR A 271 8.72 42.50 -31.42
CA TYR A 271 9.73 42.84 -32.42
C TYR A 271 10.08 44.33 -32.31
N SER A 272 10.17 44.85 -31.08
CA SER A 272 10.64 46.20 -30.80
C SER A 272 12.14 46.35 -31.09
N SER A 273 12.69 47.56 -30.87
CA SER A 273 13.99 47.95 -31.44
C SER A 273 15.21 47.19 -30.90
N THR A 274 15.05 46.42 -29.83
CA THR A 274 16.04 45.54 -29.19
C THR A 274 16.19 44.19 -29.89
N MET A 275 15.21 43.76 -30.69
CA MET A 275 15.16 42.43 -31.33
C MET A 275 16.06 42.36 -32.56
N LYS A 276 17.38 42.25 -32.31
CA LYS A 276 18.48 42.21 -33.29
C LYS A 276 19.68 41.47 -32.70
N GLY A 277 20.52 40.87 -33.56
CA GLY A 277 21.70 40.12 -33.13
C GLY A 277 21.28 38.94 -32.24
N GLN A 278 22.02 38.70 -31.15
CA GLN A 278 21.81 37.53 -30.28
C GLN A 278 20.36 37.32 -29.84
N LYS A 279 19.61 38.40 -29.52
CA LYS A 279 18.20 38.27 -29.12
C LYS A 279 17.30 37.77 -30.25
N LEU A 280 17.61 38.13 -31.50
CA LEU A 280 16.90 37.63 -32.67
C LEU A 280 17.32 36.19 -33.00
N GLU A 281 18.62 35.89 -32.94
CA GLU A 281 19.17 34.53 -33.10
C GLU A 281 18.51 33.57 -32.09
N ASN A 282 18.56 33.87 -30.79
CA ASN A 282 17.92 33.08 -29.74
C ASN A 282 16.38 32.99 -29.87
N THR A 283 15.73 33.99 -30.50
CA THR A 283 14.30 33.93 -30.80
C THR A 283 13.99 32.93 -31.91
N ILE A 284 14.82 32.90 -32.96
CA ILE A 284 14.69 31.94 -34.06
C ILE A 284 15.00 30.54 -33.52
N ASP A 285 16.15 30.34 -32.87
CA ASP A 285 16.56 29.06 -32.27
C ASP A 285 15.47 28.50 -31.33
N GLY A 286 14.88 29.33 -30.45
CA GLY A 286 13.82 28.91 -29.53
C GLY A 286 12.48 28.59 -30.20
N VAL A 287 12.16 29.23 -31.33
CA VAL A 287 10.98 28.89 -32.14
C VAL A 287 11.23 27.65 -33.00
N GLU A 288 12.43 27.46 -33.54
CA GLU A 288 12.84 26.22 -34.20
C GLU A 288 12.72 25.03 -33.25
N GLU A 289 13.28 25.12 -32.04
CA GLU A 289 13.18 24.06 -31.03
C GLU A 289 11.73 23.75 -30.67
N PHE A 290 10.88 24.78 -30.50
CA PHE A 290 9.45 24.60 -30.28
C PHE A 290 8.77 23.84 -31.43
N LEU A 291 9.06 24.22 -32.68
CA LEU A 291 8.48 23.58 -33.86
C LEU A 291 8.99 22.14 -34.03
N GLU A 292 10.26 21.85 -33.72
CA GLU A 292 10.79 20.47 -33.66
C GLU A 292 10.08 19.63 -32.59
N GLN A 293 9.79 20.20 -31.40
CA GLN A 293 9.06 19.50 -30.34
C GLN A 293 7.62 19.12 -30.74
N ILE A 294 6.99 19.84 -31.67
CA ILE A 294 5.63 19.55 -32.20
C ILE A 294 5.61 19.04 -33.65
N ASP A 295 6.76 18.74 -34.27
CA ASP A 295 6.88 18.39 -35.70
C ASP A 295 5.91 17.28 -36.13
N HIS A 296 5.79 16.23 -35.31
CA HIS A 296 4.83 15.14 -35.56
C HIS A 296 3.39 15.65 -35.74
N ALA A 297 2.97 16.62 -34.93
CA ALA A 297 1.62 17.17 -34.94
C ALA A 297 1.41 18.19 -36.08
N LEU A 298 2.47 18.88 -36.52
CA LEU A 298 2.49 19.68 -37.74
C LEU A 298 2.33 18.76 -38.98
N VAL A 299 3.19 17.73 -39.09
CA VAL A 299 3.16 16.73 -40.18
C VAL A 299 1.85 15.95 -40.25
N ALA A 300 1.19 15.74 -39.10
CA ALA A 300 -0.12 15.07 -39.01
C ALA A 300 -1.32 15.99 -39.28
N ASP A 301 -1.11 17.27 -39.61
CA ASP A 301 -2.18 18.28 -39.82
C ASP A 301 -3.06 18.46 -38.57
N LYS A 302 -2.47 18.27 -37.38
CA LYS A 302 -3.12 18.39 -36.06
C LYS A 302 -2.85 19.72 -35.39
N VAL A 303 -1.81 20.43 -35.80
CA VAL A 303 -1.45 21.74 -35.26
C VAL A 303 -1.16 22.69 -36.42
N HIS A 304 -1.69 23.90 -36.32
CA HIS A 304 -1.33 25.01 -37.21
C HIS A 304 -0.77 26.14 -36.37
N VAL A 305 0.41 26.64 -36.76
CA VAL A 305 1.08 27.75 -36.10
C VAL A 305 1.00 28.98 -37.00
N GLY A 306 0.68 30.12 -36.41
CA GLY A 306 0.81 31.44 -37.01
C GLY A 306 1.75 32.30 -36.18
N ILE A 307 2.33 33.33 -36.78
CA ILE A 307 3.24 34.24 -36.07
C ILE A 307 2.81 35.68 -36.30
N VAL A 308 2.75 36.44 -35.22
CA VAL A 308 2.53 37.88 -35.23
C VAL A 308 3.75 38.54 -34.59
N ALA A 309 4.64 39.08 -35.44
CA ALA A 309 5.76 39.90 -34.98
C ALA A 309 5.28 41.36 -34.88
N TYR A 310 5.16 41.91 -33.67
CA TYR A 310 4.57 43.24 -33.44
C TYR A 310 5.59 44.25 -32.89
N ASN A 311 5.41 45.53 -33.22
CA ASN A 311 6.10 46.64 -32.56
C ASN A 311 5.16 47.84 -32.45
N ARG A 312 5.32 48.89 -33.26
CA ARG A 312 4.23 49.85 -33.51
C ARG A 312 3.32 49.40 -34.66
N ASP A 313 3.84 48.54 -35.52
CA ASP A 313 3.19 47.88 -36.64
C ASP A 313 3.00 46.39 -36.27
N ALA A 314 2.29 45.59 -37.08
CA ALA A 314 2.20 44.15 -36.90
C ALA A 314 2.44 43.44 -38.24
N TYR A 315 3.42 42.55 -38.25
CA TYR A 315 3.72 41.64 -39.35
C TYR A 315 3.06 40.29 -39.03
N VAL A 316 2.47 39.64 -40.01
CA VAL A 316 1.60 38.47 -39.78
C VAL A 316 1.93 37.35 -40.76
N GLN A 317 2.30 36.19 -40.23
CA GLN A 317 2.35 34.91 -40.93
C GLN A 317 1.04 34.15 -40.66
N PRO A 318 0.25 33.79 -41.69
CA PRO A 318 -0.94 32.97 -41.54
C PRO A 318 -0.68 31.62 -40.86
N LEU A 319 -1.74 31.05 -40.29
CA LEU A 319 -1.73 29.68 -39.78
C LEU A 319 -1.29 28.69 -40.86
N THR A 320 -0.19 27.97 -40.59
CA THR A 320 0.41 26.97 -41.48
C THR A 320 0.94 25.80 -40.64
N ASN A 321 1.13 24.65 -41.29
CA ASN A 321 1.85 23.49 -40.73
C ASN A 321 3.30 23.40 -41.27
N ASN A 322 3.72 24.38 -42.08
CA ASN A 322 5.04 24.41 -42.71
C ASN A 322 6.05 25.19 -41.85
N THR A 323 6.99 24.48 -41.23
CA THR A 323 8.10 25.04 -40.45
C THR A 323 8.97 26.02 -41.24
N GLU A 324 9.26 25.76 -42.51
CA GLU A 324 10.11 26.61 -43.36
C GLU A 324 9.47 28.01 -43.54
N GLU A 325 8.16 28.08 -43.79
CA GLU A 325 7.42 29.34 -43.89
C GLU A 325 7.39 30.15 -42.59
N LEU A 326 7.44 29.48 -41.43
CA LEU A 326 7.41 30.12 -40.11
C LEU A 326 8.76 30.74 -39.76
N ILE A 327 9.87 30.06 -40.11
CA ILE A 327 11.23 30.56 -39.90
C ILE A 327 11.60 31.65 -40.93
N ASP A 328 11.34 31.42 -42.22
CA ASP A 328 11.51 32.44 -43.28
C ASP A 328 10.79 33.76 -42.95
N PHE A 329 9.63 33.67 -42.30
CA PHE A 329 8.90 34.85 -41.85
C PHE A 329 9.66 35.66 -40.78
N LEU A 330 10.26 34.98 -39.79
CA LEU A 330 11.05 35.62 -38.75
C LEU A 330 12.33 36.24 -39.35
N GLU A 331 13.05 35.49 -40.18
CA GLU A 331 14.34 35.91 -40.77
C GLU A 331 14.21 37.07 -41.78
N ASP A 332 13.36 36.90 -42.81
CA ASP A 332 13.37 37.75 -44.01
C ASP A 332 12.19 38.75 -44.08
N THR A 333 11.06 38.42 -43.45
CA THR A 333 9.81 39.20 -43.59
C THR A 333 9.62 40.18 -42.43
N SER A 334 9.77 39.71 -41.20
CA SER A 334 9.57 40.49 -39.98
C SER A 334 10.66 41.56 -39.79
N LYS A 335 10.32 42.71 -39.18
CA LYS A 335 11.28 43.83 -39.07
C LYS A 335 11.19 44.55 -37.73
N SER A 336 12.29 44.50 -36.98
CA SER A 336 12.38 45.15 -35.68
C SER A 336 12.42 46.67 -35.76
N HIS A 337 11.51 47.33 -35.03
CA HIS A 337 11.34 48.78 -35.07
C HIS A 337 10.93 49.39 -33.72
N SER A 338 10.82 50.72 -33.64
CA SER A 338 10.58 51.43 -32.40
C SER A 338 9.09 51.49 -32.04
N GLY A 339 8.78 51.24 -30.77
CA GLY A 339 7.44 51.22 -30.22
C GLY A 339 6.98 49.81 -29.88
N THR A 340 6.14 49.70 -28.86
CA THR A 340 5.66 48.44 -28.29
C THR A 340 4.16 48.57 -28.10
N PHE A 341 3.40 47.95 -29.00
CA PHE A 341 1.95 48.08 -29.11
C PHE A 341 1.35 46.67 -28.93
N ILE A 342 1.54 46.09 -27.75
CA ILE A 342 1.13 44.71 -27.41
C ILE A 342 -0.32 44.42 -27.82
N GLN A 343 -1.22 45.36 -27.56
CA GLN A 343 -2.62 45.28 -27.97
C GLN A 343 -2.81 45.03 -29.47
N LYS A 344 -2.01 45.64 -30.34
CA LYS A 344 -2.07 45.41 -31.80
C LYS A 344 -1.58 44.00 -32.15
N GLY A 345 -0.56 43.49 -31.46
CA GLY A 345 -0.10 42.10 -31.60
C GLY A 345 -1.17 41.08 -31.19
N LEU A 346 -1.76 41.26 -30.00
CA LEU A 346 -2.82 40.41 -29.49
C LEU A 346 -4.08 40.40 -30.38
N ILE A 347 -4.47 41.56 -30.93
CA ILE A 347 -5.61 41.66 -31.85
C ILE A 347 -5.29 41.00 -33.20
N ALA A 348 -4.10 41.19 -33.76
CA ALA A 348 -3.71 40.48 -34.99
C ALA A 348 -3.64 38.95 -34.79
N ALA A 349 -3.25 38.48 -33.60
CA ALA A 349 -3.27 37.05 -33.25
C ALA A 349 -4.70 36.51 -33.14
N LYS A 350 -5.61 37.29 -32.55
CA LYS A 350 -7.06 37.01 -32.54
C LYS A 350 -7.61 36.91 -33.96
N ASP A 351 -7.27 37.85 -34.82
CA ASP A 351 -7.76 37.92 -36.20
C ASP A 351 -7.28 36.73 -37.04
N LEU A 352 -6.05 36.24 -36.84
CA LEU A 352 -5.59 34.97 -37.45
C LEU A 352 -6.47 33.79 -37.02
N LEU A 353 -6.73 33.66 -35.72
CA LEU A 353 -7.48 32.54 -35.16
C LEU A 353 -8.98 32.60 -35.49
N ASP A 354 -9.58 33.78 -35.56
CA ASP A 354 -10.98 33.96 -35.99
C ASP A 354 -11.20 33.79 -37.49
N ASN A 355 -10.18 34.08 -38.31
CA ASN A 355 -10.22 33.82 -39.76
C ASN A 355 -9.60 32.46 -40.15
N SER A 356 -9.33 31.59 -39.18
CA SER A 356 -8.84 30.23 -39.44
C SER A 356 -9.79 29.47 -40.37
N THR A 357 -9.21 28.74 -41.32
CA THR A 357 -9.96 27.85 -42.22
C THR A 357 -9.92 26.39 -41.77
N THR A 358 -9.22 26.10 -40.66
CA THR A 358 -9.13 24.78 -40.06
C THR A 358 -10.51 24.29 -39.59
N PRO A 359 -11.00 23.12 -40.02
CA PRO A 359 -12.28 22.60 -39.58
C PRO A 359 -12.22 22.03 -38.16
N ASN A 360 -13.25 22.32 -37.37
CA ASN A 360 -13.47 21.74 -36.02
C ASN A 360 -12.36 22.01 -34.98
N VAL A 361 -11.63 23.14 -35.07
CA VAL A 361 -10.56 23.51 -34.13
C VAL A 361 -10.95 23.27 -32.67
N GLN A 362 -10.18 22.43 -31.98
CA GLN A 362 -10.38 22.03 -30.59
C GLN A 362 -10.07 23.16 -29.61
N LYS A 363 -9.05 23.95 -29.93
CA LYS A 363 -8.48 24.97 -29.05
C LYS A 363 -7.77 26.05 -29.86
N LYS A 364 -7.90 27.29 -29.40
CA LYS A 364 -7.20 28.47 -29.93
C LYS A 364 -6.22 28.97 -28.87
N ILE A 365 -4.93 28.95 -29.17
CA ILE A 365 -3.86 29.33 -28.24
C ILE A 365 -3.16 30.59 -28.74
N ILE A 366 -2.86 31.54 -27.84
CA ILE A 366 -1.97 32.66 -28.12
C ILE A 366 -0.83 32.63 -27.10
N VAL A 367 0.41 32.66 -27.57
CA VAL A 367 1.60 32.80 -26.74
C VAL A 367 2.17 34.20 -26.97
N HIS A 368 2.03 35.07 -25.98
CA HIS A 368 2.71 36.36 -25.96
C HIS A 368 4.19 36.16 -25.57
N ILE A 369 5.12 36.83 -26.23
CA ILE A 369 6.56 36.80 -25.92
C ILE A 369 7.06 38.25 -25.94
N GLY A 370 7.43 38.81 -24.79
CA GLY A 370 7.84 40.22 -24.68
C GLY A 370 8.16 40.66 -23.26
N ASP A 371 8.60 41.91 -23.08
CA ASP A 371 9.03 42.48 -21.77
C ASP A 371 7.91 43.27 -21.05
N GLY A 372 6.67 43.17 -21.56
CA GLY A 372 5.52 43.92 -21.10
C GLY A 372 5.60 45.45 -21.27
N SER A 373 6.60 46.02 -21.98
CA SER A 373 6.84 47.48 -22.06
C SER A 373 5.90 48.24 -23.00
N SER A 374 4.59 47.94 -22.96
CA SER A 374 3.55 48.61 -23.75
C SER A 374 3.64 50.14 -23.63
N ASN A 375 3.82 50.82 -24.77
CA ASN A 375 3.95 52.27 -24.89
C ASN A 375 2.97 52.89 -25.91
N ARG A 376 2.08 52.07 -26.47
CA ARG A 376 0.99 52.46 -27.38
C ARG A 376 -0.28 51.65 -27.09
N ALA A 377 -1.43 52.29 -27.18
CA ALA A 377 -2.74 51.65 -27.10
C ALA A 377 -3.73 52.29 -28.08
N TYR A 378 -4.74 51.55 -28.54
CA TYR A 378 -5.87 52.11 -29.28
C TYR A 378 -6.75 52.96 -28.35
N PHE A 379 -7.51 53.87 -28.95
CA PHE A 379 -8.65 54.45 -28.27
C PHE A 379 -9.74 53.38 -28.05
N PRO A 380 -10.52 53.45 -26.95
CA PRO A 380 -11.79 52.73 -26.86
C PRO A 380 -12.69 53.06 -28.06
N ALA A 381 -13.50 52.10 -28.51
CA ALA A 381 -14.46 52.29 -29.59
C ALA A 381 -15.52 53.36 -29.26
N GLU A 382 -16.19 53.90 -30.28
CA GLU A 382 -17.30 54.84 -30.06
C GLU A 382 -18.45 54.13 -29.32
N ASN A 383 -18.76 54.59 -28.10
CA ASN A 383 -19.68 53.95 -27.16
C ASN A 383 -19.18 52.62 -26.53
N ALA A 384 -17.86 52.39 -26.50
CA ALA A 384 -17.27 51.27 -25.76
C ALA A 384 -17.72 51.29 -24.29
N THR A 385 -18.04 50.11 -23.75
CA THR A 385 -18.44 49.98 -22.34
C THR A 385 -17.19 49.98 -21.45
N GLU A 386 -17.19 50.84 -20.44
CA GLU A 386 -16.23 50.76 -19.34
C GLU A 386 -16.73 49.73 -18.31
N TYR A 387 -15.91 48.72 -18.03
CA TYR A 387 -16.19 47.66 -17.07
C TYR A 387 -15.46 47.93 -15.76
N THR A 388 -16.10 47.66 -14.63
CA THR A 388 -15.41 47.57 -13.33
C THR A 388 -14.49 46.35 -13.33
N ASN A 389 -13.30 46.47 -12.75
CA ASN A 389 -12.44 45.32 -12.51
C ASN A 389 -12.89 44.57 -11.24
N ASP A 390 -13.57 43.44 -11.44
CA ASP A 390 -14.05 42.53 -10.40
C ASP A 390 -13.10 41.35 -10.11
N GLY A 391 -11.89 41.39 -10.69
CA GLY A 391 -10.88 40.34 -10.55
C GLY A 391 -10.26 39.88 -11.87
N GLN A 392 -10.79 40.32 -13.02
CA GLN A 392 -10.24 39.98 -14.35
C GLN A 392 -8.78 40.47 -14.54
N ILE A 393 -8.39 41.54 -13.85
CA ILE A 393 -7.03 42.07 -13.82
C ILE A 393 -6.54 42.05 -12.37
N THR A 394 -5.65 41.12 -12.04
CA THR A 394 -5.07 40.94 -10.71
C THR A 394 -4.02 42.03 -10.43
N PRO A 395 -4.12 42.78 -9.31
CA PRO A 395 -3.09 43.73 -8.89
C PRO A 395 -1.73 43.05 -8.66
N TYR A 396 -0.64 43.71 -9.07
CA TYR A 396 0.72 43.19 -8.90
C TYR A 396 1.76 44.33 -8.90
N ASN A 397 2.85 44.20 -8.13
CA ASN A 397 3.91 45.23 -7.98
C ASN A 397 3.38 46.66 -7.75
N GLY A 398 2.31 46.81 -6.95
CA GLY A 398 1.65 48.11 -6.72
C GLY A 398 0.84 48.68 -7.89
N PHE A 399 0.81 48.00 -9.04
CA PHE A 399 -0.03 48.35 -10.18
C PHE A 399 -1.42 47.70 -10.07
N LYS A 400 -2.45 48.46 -10.48
CA LYS A 400 -3.84 47.98 -10.57
C LYS A 400 -4.69 48.81 -11.54
N ALA A 401 -5.68 48.14 -12.11
CA ALA A 401 -6.79 48.73 -12.85
C ALA A 401 -8.06 48.70 -11.98
N GLU A 402 -8.78 49.82 -11.89
CA GLU A 402 -10.12 49.89 -11.26
C GLU A 402 -11.21 49.61 -12.32
N THR A 403 -10.93 49.99 -13.56
CA THR A 403 -11.78 49.81 -14.74
C THR A 403 -10.96 49.39 -15.96
N TYR A 404 -11.62 48.82 -16.96
CA TYR A 404 -11.03 48.48 -18.26
C TYR A 404 -12.08 48.57 -19.39
N TYR A 405 -11.59 48.65 -20.62
CA TYR A 405 -12.40 48.59 -21.85
C TYR A 405 -12.10 47.30 -22.60
N ARG A 406 -13.06 46.79 -23.37
CA ARG A 406 -12.87 45.61 -24.26
C ARG A 406 -13.00 45.95 -25.73
N ASP A 407 -13.87 46.89 -26.08
CA ASP A 407 -14.08 47.35 -27.44
C ASP A 407 -13.13 48.51 -27.78
N PHE A 408 -12.31 48.34 -28.82
CA PHE A 408 -11.29 49.32 -29.24
C PHE A 408 -11.46 49.75 -30.70
N ALA A 409 -11.07 50.98 -31.02
CA ALA A 409 -11.16 51.55 -32.36
C ALA A 409 -9.98 51.11 -33.24
N THR A 410 -9.91 49.81 -33.57
CA THR A 410 -8.79 49.17 -34.29
C THR A 410 -8.55 49.72 -35.70
N ASP A 411 -9.62 50.10 -36.40
CA ASP A 411 -9.58 50.71 -37.75
C ASP A 411 -9.20 52.21 -37.72
N SER A 412 -9.09 52.82 -36.53
CA SER A 412 -8.72 54.22 -36.40
C SER A 412 -7.21 54.42 -36.55
N PRO A 413 -6.75 55.45 -37.28
CA PRO A 413 -5.34 55.82 -37.27
C PRO A 413 -4.93 56.44 -35.92
N LEU A 414 -5.88 56.88 -35.08
CA LEU A 414 -5.61 57.53 -33.81
C LEU A 414 -5.18 56.52 -32.74
N TYR A 415 -4.15 56.85 -31.96
CA TYR A 415 -3.68 56.02 -30.85
C TYR A 415 -3.16 56.84 -29.67
N TYR A 416 -3.18 56.23 -28.49
CA TYR A 416 -2.53 56.75 -27.29
C TYR A 416 -1.06 56.35 -27.24
N THR A 417 -0.21 57.24 -26.72
CA THR A 417 1.22 56.96 -26.46
C THR A 417 1.68 57.59 -25.14
N SER A 418 2.65 56.97 -24.48
CA SER A 418 3.30 57.51 -23.27
C SER A 418 4.56 58.32 -23.58
N ASN A 419 4.94 58.47 -24.85
CA ASN A 419 6.18 59.10 -25.28
C ASN A 419 5.92 60.42 -26.01
N THR A 420 6.39 61.54 -25.44
CA THR A 420 6.25 62.89 -26.01
C THR A 420 6.87 63.01 -27.40
N SER A 421 8.02 62.37 -27.65
CA SER A 421 8.68 62.39 -28.95
C SER A 421 7.91 61.63 -30.03
N THR A 422 7.00 60.72 -29.65
CA THR A 422 6.05 60.12 -30.61
C THR A 422 4.98 61.12 -31.02
N VAL A 423 4.45 61.91 -30.09
CA VAL A 423 3.47 62.97 -30.39
C VAL A 423 4.07 64.09 -31.23
N GLU A 424 5.33 64.45 -31.00
CA GLU A 424 6.06 65.41 -31.84
C GLU A 424 6.32 64.90 -33.27
N ALA A 425 6.48 63.58 -33.44
CA ALA A 425 6.71 62.94 -34.73
C ALA A 425 5.43 62.61 -35.52
N ASP A 426 4.30 62.44 -34.83
CA ASP A 426 3.01 62.03 -35.40
C ASP A 426 1.83 62.81 -34.76
N PRO A 427 1.82 64.16 -34.87
CA PRO A 427 0.91 65.02 -34.12
C PRO A 427 -0.56 64.93 -34.55
N ASP A 428 -0.84 64.39 -35.74
CA ASP A 428 -2.19 64.25 -36.27
C ASP A 428 -2.89 62.99 -35.72
N ASN A 429 -2.14 61.99 -35.22
CA ASN A 429 -2.68 60.69 -34.82
C ASN A 429 -2.36 60.30 -33.36
N ALA A 430 -1.21 60.72 -32.83
CA ALA A 430 -0.73 60.31 -31.51
C ALA A 430 -1.22 61.25 -30.40
N THR A 431 -1.90 60.72 -29.39
CA THR A 431 -2.31 61.47 -28.19
C THR A 431 -1.50 61.04 -26.98
N LEU A 432 -0.92 62.00 -26.25
CA LEU A 432 -0.17 61.72 -25.03
C LEU A 432 -1.10 61.26 -23.90
N THR A 433 -0.76 60.15 -23.24
CA THR A 433 -1.39 59.69 -22.00
C THR A 433 -0.35 59.08 -21.04
N SER A 434 -0.79 58.62 -19.87
CA SER A 434 0.11 57.96 -18.91
C SER A 434 0.42 56.52 -19.31
N ALA A 435 1.61 56.02 -18.94
CA ALA A 435 1.95 54.61 -19.15
C ALA A 435 1.06 53.65 -18.34
N LYS A 436 0.44 54.11 -17.24
CA LYS A 436 -0.59 53.34 -16.51
C LYS A 436 -1.85 53.14 -17.37
N GLU A 437 -2.28 54.19 -18.06
CA GLU A 437 -3.47 54.13 -18.92
C GLU A 437 -3.26 53.14 -20.07
N ILE A 438 -2.07 53.17 -20.69
CA ILE A 438 -1.70 52.22 -21.75
C ILE A 438 -1.66 50.77 -21.25
N ALA A 439 -1.19 50.54 -20.02
CA ALA A 439 -1.25 49.22 -19.39
C ALA A 439 -2.71 48.76 -19.24
N ASN A 440 -3.59 49.59 -18.68
CA ASN A 440 -5.00 49.26 -18.49
C ASN A 440 -5.73 48.97 -19.82
N LEU A 441 -5.50 49.77 -20.85
CA LEU A 441 -6.07 49.56 -22.20
C LEU A 441 -5.54 48.27 -22.84
N THR A 442 -4.25 47.97 -22.67
CA THR A 442 -3.64 46.71 -23.14
C THR A 442 -4.30 45.51 -22.45
N LEU A 443 -4.42 45.55 -21.11
CA LEU A 443 -4.98 44.46 -20.33
C LEU A 443 -6.48 44.23 -20.57
N GLY A 444 -7.24 45.28 -20.90
CA GLY A 444 -8.62 45.14 -21.34
C GLY A 444 -8.79 44.25 -22.59
N THR A 445 -7.77 44.19 -23.46
CA THR A 445 -7.74 43.29 -24.63
C THR A 445 -7.45 41.84 -24.21
N ALA A 446 -6.52 41.64 -23.26
CA ALA A 446 -6.26 40.30 -22.70
C ALA A 446 -7.50 39.75 -21.97
N VAL A 447 -8.23 40.59 -21.23
CA VAL A 447 -9.51 40.20 -20.61
C VAL A 447 -10.54 39.80 -21.66
N ASP A 448 -10.69 40.55 -22.75
CA ASP A 448 -11.63 40.16 -23.80
C ASP A 448 -11.28 38.82 -24.45
N LEU A 449 -10.00 38.58 -24.74
CA LEU A 449 -9.53 37.29 -25.26
C LEU A 449 -9.86 36.12 -24.32
N LYS A 450 -9.59 36.26 -23.02
CA LYS A 450 -9.92 35.25 -22.00
C LYS A 450 -11.42 34.96 -21.96
N LEU A 451 -12.25 36.00 -21.98
CA LEU A 451 -13.71 35.87 -21.97
C LEU A 451 -14.29 35.26 -23.27
N ASN A 452 -13.52 35.29 -24.37
CA ASN A 452 -13.84 34.62 -25.63
C ASN A 452 -13.18 33.24 -25.77
N ASN A 453 -12.75 32.61 -24.66
CA ASN A 453 -12.16 31.27 -24.58
C ASN A 453 -10.84 31.07 -25.34
N TYR A 454 -10.04 32.13 -25.51
CA TYR A 454 -8.65 31.99 -25.95
C TYR A 454 -7.76 31.52 -24.79
N ASP A 455 -6.90 30.53 -25.03
CA ASP A 455 -5.90 30.12 -24.03
C ASP A 455 -4.62 30.95 -24.20
N LEU A 456 -4.33 31.81 -23.22
CA LEU A 456 -3.23 32.76 -23.29
C LEU A 456 -2.06 32.30 -22.42
N TYR A 457 -0.88 32.26 -23.03
CA TYR A 457 0.42 32.13 -22.38
C TYR A 457 1.17 33.46 -22.51
N SER A 458 2.04 33.77 -21.57
CA SER A 458 2.92 34.94 -21.66
C SER A 458 4.33 34.60 -21.19
N ILE A 459 5.30 34.75 -22.07
CA ILE A 459 6.72 34.59 -21.79
C ILE A 459 7.30 35.99 -21.57
N GLY A 460 7.59 36.30 -20.30
CA GLY A 460 8.09 37.61 -19.86
C GLY A 460 9.60 37.71 -20.03
N VAL A 461 10.07 38.49 -21.00
CA VAL A 461 11.49 38.66 -21.32
C VAL A 461 12.10 39.77 -20.46
N ALA A 462 12.71 39.40 -19.33
CA ALA A 462 13.25 40.31 -18.31
C ALA A 462 12.38 41.57 -18.04
N PRO A 463 11.07 41.40 -17.75
CA PRO A 463 10.15 42.51 -17.72
C PRO A 463 10.40 43.46 -16.54
N SER A 464 10.10 44.74 -16.75
CA SER A 464 10.04 45.72 -15.63
C SER A 464 8.91 45.40 -14.66
N GLU A 465 8.88 45.97 -13.45
CA GLU A 465 7.80 45.76 -12.46
C GLU A 465 6.38 45.93 -13.05
N ARG A 466 6.21 46.91 -13.96
CA ARG A 466 4.96 47.16 -14.70
C ARG A 466 4.77 46.21 -15.88
N GLY A 467 5.88 45.82 -16.54
CA GLY A 467 5.87 44.81 -17.60
C GLY A 467 5.38 43.47 -17.06
N GLU A 468 5.89 43.04 -15.91
CA GLU A 468 5.47 41.80 -15.26
C GLU A 468 4.00 41.84 -14.83
N TYR A 469 3.52 42.98 -14.31
CA TYR A 469 2.10 43.20 -14.08
C TYR A 469 1.27 43.05 -15.36
N ILE A 470 1.77 43.49 -16.51
CA ILE A 470 1.11 43.31 -17.81
C ILE A 470 1.16 41.83 -18.23
N ASP A 471 2.35 41.22 -18.25
CA ASP A 471 2.56 39.87 -18.77
C ASP A 471 1.83 38.78 -17.95
N LYS A 472 1.85 38.88 -16.62
CA LYS A 472 1.03 38.02 -15.74
C LYS A 472 -0.46 38.17 -16.01
N ASN A 473 -0.92 39.38 -16.32
CA ASN A 473 -2.34 39.64 -16.64
C ASN A 473 -2.69 39.39 -18.12
N ILE A 474 -1.71 39.15 -19.00
CA ILE A 474 -1.95 38.59 -20.33
C ILE A 474 -2.25 37.09 -20.22
N ALA A 475 -1.44 36.34 -19.48
CA ALA A 475 -1.63 34.90 -19.29
C ALA A 475 -3.01 34.54 -18.70
N SER A 476 -3.65 33.45 -19.17
CA SER A 476 -4.98 33.02 -18.69
C SER A 476 -4.97 32.46 -17.26
N SER A 477 -3.79 32.14 -16.71
CA SER A 477 -3.55 31.91 -15.30
C SER A 477 -2.07 32.14 -14.98
N GLU A 478 -1.71 32.31 -13.70
CA GLU A 478 -0.31 32.54 -13.30
C GLU A 478 0.62 31.39 -13.71
N ALA A 479 0.13 30.14 -13.72
CA ALA A 479 0.86 28.96 -14.22
C ALA A 479 1.06 28.94 -15.76
N LYS A 480 0.64 29.99 -16.47
CA LYS A 480 0.87 30.21 -17.91
C LYS A 480 1.72 31.46 -18.18
N TYR A 481 2.24 32.08 -17.13
CA TYR A 481 3.28 33.09 -17.21
C TYR A 481 4.65 32.44 -16.93
N VAL A 482 5.63 32.70 -17.78
CA VAL A 482 7.00 32.17 -17.65
C VAL A 482 7.99 33.34 -17.83
N PRO A 483 8.68 33.80 -16.77
CA PRO A 483 9.77 34.77 -16.92
C PRO A 483 11.02 34.08 -17.49
N ILE A 484 11.72 34.74 -18.41
CA ILE A 484 13.04 34.33 -18.93
C ILE A 484 14.02 35.52 -18.94
N ASP A 485 15.31 35.23 -19.06
CA ASP A 485 16.36 36.24 -19.15
C ASP A 485 16.23 37.17 -20.38
N GLU A 486 16.84 38.36 -20.31
CA GLU A 486 16.75 39.38 -21.34
C GLU A 486 17.26 38.92 -22.71
N ASP A 487 18.19 37.96 -22.77
CA ASP A 487 18.78 37.46 -24.01
C ASP A 487 17.92 36.39 -24.72
N LEU A 488 16.78 35.96 -24.16
CA LEU A 488 15.90 34.90 -24.69
C LEU A 488 16.55 33.52 -24.87
N ALA A 489 17.71 33.26 -24.26
CA ALA A 489 18.41 31.98 -24.39
C ALA A 489 17.61 30.75 -23.90
N GLU A 490 16.62 30.98 -23.02
CA GLU A 490 15.73 29.95 -22.44
C GLU A 490 14.38 29.87 -23.17
N LEU A 491 14.23 30.53 -24.34
CA LEU A 491 12.93 30.60 -25.03
C LEU A 491 12.44 29.23 -25.51
N GLY A 492 13.33 28.36 -25.98
CA GLY A 492 12.99 26.99 -26.40
C GLY A 492 12.44 26.14 -25.24
N ASP A 493 13.09 26.17 -24.07
CA ASP A 493 12.61 25.55 -22.84
C ASP A 493 11.24 26.14 -22.41
N ALA A 494 11.09 27.46 -22.42
CA ALA A 494 9.85 28.15 -22.06
C ALA A 494 8.69 27.80 -23.01
N LEU A 495 8.94 27.77 -24.33
CA LEU A 495 7.98 27.31 -25.33
C LEU A 495 7.73 25.80 -25.26
N GLY A 496 8.67 25.00 -24.77
CA GLY A 496 8.48 23.59 -24.44
C GLY A 496 7.35 23.38 -23.42
N THR A 497 7.16 24.31 -22.48
CA THR A 497 6.00 24.31 -21.55
C THR A 497 4.65 24.55 -22.25
N VAL A 498 4.67 25.04 -23.49
CA VAL A 498 3.51 25.18 -24.38
C VAL A 498 3.40 23.97 -25.31
N ALA A 499 4.50 23.54 -25.97
CA ALA A 499 4.54 22.38 -26.88
C ALA A 499 3.94 21.12 -26.23
N THR A 500 4.33 20.87 -24.99
CA THR A 500 3.81 19.79 -24.15
C THR A 500 2.28 19.77 -24.03
N LYS A 501 1.60 20.93 -24.14
CA LYS A 501 0.15 21.13 -23.99
C LYS A 501 -0.63 21.04 -25.32
N VAL A 502 0.00 20.64 -26.43
CA VAL A 502 -0.52 20.85 -27.78
C VAL A 502 -0.93 19.55 -28.52
N ASP A 503 -0.28 18.39 -28.32
CA ASP A 503 -0.60 17.17 -29.10
C ASP A 503 -0.90 15.91 -28.26
N ARG A 504 -0.52 15.86 -26.98
CA ARG A 504 -0.60 14.68 -26.11
C ARG A 504 -1.71 14.80 -25.06
N THR A 505 -2.42 13.70 -24.81
CA THR A 505 -3.38 13.60 -23.69
C THR A 505 -2.70 13.29 -22.35
N ILE A 506 -1.52 12.67 -22.36
CA ILE A 506 -0.66 12.52 -21.17
C ILE A 506 0.55 13.42 -21.33
N MET A 507 0.65 14.41 -20.45
CA MET A 507 1.64 15.48 -20.50
C MET A 507 2.18 15.75 -19.09
N ASN A 508 3.50 15.59 -18.92
CA ASN A 508 4.13 15.63 -17.61
C ASN A 508 3.40 14.75 -16.58
N GLY A 509 2.87 13.62 -17.05
CA GLY A 509 2.06 12.74 -16.25
C GLY A 509 2.87 12.18 -15.08
N THR A 510 2.20 11.91 -13.97
CA THR A 510 2.80 11.33 -12.77
C THR A 510 2.04 10.08 -12.36
N ILE A 511 2.76 8.98 -12.14
CA ILE A 511 2.22 7.74 -11.55
C ILE A 511 2.67 7.68 -10.09
N GLN A 512 1.73 7.41 -9.18
CA GLN A 512 2.03 7.07 -7.79
C GLN A 512 1.64 5.62 -7.52
N ASP A 513 2.58 4.84 -7.00
CA ASP A 513 2.42 3.40 -6.78
C ASP A 513 2.97 2.97 -5.40
N PRO A 514 2.18 3.10 -4.33
CA PRO A 514 2.51 2.59 -3.00
C PRO A 514 2.47 1.06 -2.95
N MET A 515 3.40 0.43 -2.23
CA MET A 515 3.33 -1.00 -1.90
C MET A 515 2.11 -1.30 -1.02
N GLY A 516 1.61 -2.54 -1.12
CA GLY A 516 0.48 -3.01 -0.32
C GLY A 516 0.87 -3.36 1.12
N GLU A 517 -0.12 -3.51 1.98
CA GLU A 517 0.11 -4.07 3.32
C GLU A 517 0.67 -5.50 3.21
N GLN A 518 1.72 -5.79 4.00
CA GLN A 518 2.53 -7.02 3.92
C GLN A 518 3.29 -7.23 2.60
N ILE A 519 3.52 -6.18 1.80
CA ILE A 519 4.32 -6.26 0.56
C ILE A 519 5.69 -5.59 0.71
N ILE A 520 6.73 -6.32 0.32
CA ILE A 520 8.14 -5.89 0.36
C ILE A 520 8.63 -5.66 -1.08
N LEU A 521 8.85 -4.39 -1.43
CA LEU A 521 9.57 -3.99 -2.63
C LEU A 521 10.98 -4.61 -2.64
N GLN A 522 11.36 -5.27 -3.73
CA GLN A 522 12.69 -5.86 -3.85
C GLN A 522 13.71 -4.80 -4.30
N LYS A 523 14.87 -4.81 -3.63
CA LYS A 523 16.01 -3.93 -3.89
C LYS A 523 17.29 -4.77 -3.97
N SER A 524 18.17 -4.44 -4.92
CA SER A 524 19.50 -5.02 -5.10
C SER A 524 20.53 -4.43 -4.15
N GLY A 525 20.22 -3.27 -3.55
CA GLY A 525 21.03 -2.54 -2.59
C GLY A 525 20.18 -1.94 -1.46
N PRO A 526 20.74 -1.00 -0.66
CA PRO A 526 19.99 -0.31 0.39
C PRO A 526 18.92 0.64 -0.18
N GLU A 527 19.25 1.32 -1.29
CA GLU A 527 18.37 2.22 -2.01
C GLU A 527 17.76 1.54 -3.25
N PHE A 528 16.59 2.01 -3.66
CA PHE A 528 15.98 1.60 -4.93
C PHE A 528 16.69 2.28 -6.11
N SER A 529 16.91 1.53 -7.20
CA SER A 529 17.77 1.94 -8.31
C SER A 529 17.30 1.40 -9.65
N SER A 530 17.91 1.83 -10.75
CA SER A 530 17.66 1.29 -12.10
C SER A 530 18.10 -0.17 -12.30
N ALA A 531 18.71 -0.82 -11.29
CA ALA A 531 18.91 -2.27 -11.27
C ALA A 531 17.66 -3.05 -10.82
N ASP A 532 16.70 -2.37 -10.19
CA ASP A 532 15.56 -2.97 -9.48
C ASP A 532 14.24 -2.92 -10.27
N TYR A 533 14.27 -2.22 -11.41
CA TYR A 533 13.14 -2.10 -12.33
C TYR A 533 13.57 -2.18 -13.80
N SER A 534 12.61 -2.49 -14.66
CA SER A 534 12.70 -2.35 -16.12
C SER A 534 11.71 -1.29 -16.56
N LEU A 535 12.21 -0.16 -17.05
CA LEU A 535 11.43 0.88 -17.70
C LEU A 535 11.65 0.81 -19.22
N LYS A 536 10.57 0.74 -19.98
CA LYS A 536 10.59 0.65 -21.45
C LYS A 536 9.48 1.50 -22.05
N SER A 537 9.69 1.93 -23.28
CA SER A 537 8.72 2.68 -24.06
C SER A 537 8.63 2.13 -25.47
N TYR A 538 7.45 2.28 -26.05
CA TYR A 538 7.09 1.75 -27.35
C TYR A 538 6.29 2.77 -28.15
N ARG A 539 6.51 2.79 -29.46
CA ARG A 539 5.62 3.45 -30.43
C ARG A 539 5.08 2.40 -31.39
N LYS A 540 3.81 2.49 -31.77
CA LYS A 540 3.20 1.62 -32.79
C LYS A 540 3.56 2.18 -34.16
N VAL A 541 4.13 1.36 -35.03
CA VAL A 541 4.35 1.73 -36.43
C VAL A 541 3.09 1.46 -37.25
N SER A 542 3.00 2.04 -38.46
CA SER A 542 1.85 1.95 -39.38
C SER A 542 1.38 0.53 -39.75
N THR A 543 2.14 -0.52 -39.43
CA THR A 543 1.72 -1.93 -39.53
C THR A 543 0.95 -2.45 -38.31
N GLY A 544 0.68 -1.59 -37.30
CA GLY A 544 0.05 -1.96 -36.03
C GLY A 544 0.96 -2.66 -35.03
N VAL A 545 2.29 -2.65 -35.26
CA VAL A 545 3.28 -3.35 -34.43
C VAL A 545 3.97 -2.35 -33.50
N TRP A 546 4.08 -2.69 -32.22
CA TRP A 546 4.89 -1.94 -31.25
C TRP A 546 6.38 -2.15 -31.49
N VAL A 547 7.15 -1.07 -31.56
CA VAL A 547 8.63 -1.06 -31.62
C VAL A 547 9.20 -0.21 -30.48
N ASP A 548 10.42 -0.53 -30.03
CA ASP A 548 11.10 0.22 -28.96
C ASP A 548 11.24 1.71 -29.35
N ALA A 549 10.86 2.62 -28.46
CA ALA A 549 10.90 4.08 -28.67
C ALA A 549 11.58 4.80 -27.48
N PRO A 550 12.87 4.53 -27.21
CA PRO A 550 13.54 4.88 -25.94
C PRO A 550 13.55 6.39 -25.63
N ASN A 551 13.50 7.24 -26.66
CA ASN A 551 13.42 8.69 -26.54
C ASN A 551 12.18 9.19 -25.74
N LEU A 552 11.13 8.38 -25.63
CA LEU A 552 9.97 8.69 -24.77
C LEU A 552 10.29 8.61 -23.26
N LEU A 553 11.48 8.10 -22.88
CA LEU A 553 11.94 8.01 -21.50
C LEU A 553 12.90 9.13 -21.11
N ASP A 554 13.34 9.98 -22.04
CA ASP A 554 14.41 10.97 -21.82
C ASP A 554 14.08 11.97 -20.69
N LYS A 555 12.78 12.23 -20.46
CA LYS A 555 12.26 13.09 -19.37
C LYS A 555 11.65 12.30 -18.19
N VAL A 556 11.62 10.96 -18.23
CA VAL A 556 10.96 10.14 -17.21
C VAL A 556 11.90 9.88 -16.03
N ALA A 557 11.53 10.40 -14.86
CA ALA A 557 12.21 10.11 -13.60
C ALA A 557 11.47 9.00 -12.83
N VAL A 558 12.23 8.14 -12.14
CA VAL A 558 11.69 7.14 -11.20
C VAL A 558 12.32 7.38 -9.83
N SER A 559 11.49 7.52 -8.80
CA SER A 559 11.92 7.66 -7.41
C SER A 559 11.17 6.70 -6.49
N GLU A 560 11.71 6.48 -5.30
CA GLU A 560 11.08 5.68 -4.25
C GLU A 560 11.18 6.43 -2.92
N ASN A 561 10.08 6.45 -2.16
CA ASN A 561 10.04 7.02 -0.82
C ASN A 561 9.08 6.22 0.06
N ASN A 562 9.59 5.63 1.16
CA ASN A 562 8.80 4.86 2.14
C ASN A 562 7.90 3.77 1.52
N GLY A 563 8.36 3.09 0.47
CA GLY A 563 7.60 2.07 -0.25
C GLY A 563 6.61 2.62 -1.29
N GLN A 564 6.61 3.93 -1.57
CA GLN A 564 5.91 4.50 -2.73
C GLN A 564 6.88 4.69 -3.88
N LEU A 565 6.61 4.01 -5.00
CA LEU A 565 7.25 4.29 -6.28
C LEU A 565 6.53 5.45 -6.96
N THR A 566 7.29 6.41 -7.47
CA THR A 566 6.76 7.54 -8.22
C THR A 566 7.47 7.61 -9.58
N LEU A 567 6.69 7.70 -10.65
CA LEU A 567 7.20 8.03 -11.97
C LEU A 567 6.68 9.41 -12.36
N SER A 568 7.54 10.31 -12.80
CA SER A 568 7.15 11.65 -13.26
C SER A 568 7.77 11.98 -14.62
N GLY A 569 7.24 12.99 -15.31
CA GLY A 569 7.73 13.39 -16.63
C GLY A 569 7.24 12.51 -17.78
N LEU A 570 6.05 11.90 -17.64
CA LEU A 570 5.46 11.09 -18.71
C LEU A 570 4.85 11.98 -19.81
N TYR A 571 5.24 11.76 -21.07
CA TYR A 571 4.67 12.42 -22.24
C TYR A 571 4.29 11.36 -23.28
N LEU A 572 2.99 11.09 -23.46
CA LEU A 572 2.51 10.01 -24.34
C LEU A 572 1.35 10.50 -25.22
N GLY A 573 1.49 10.32 -26.53
CA GLY A 573 0.46 10.58 -27.55
C GLY A 573 -0.20 9.31 -28.09
N THR A 574 -0.87 9.41 -29.25
CA THR A 574 -1.44 8.25 -29.97
C THR A 574 -0.37 7.21 -30.23
N ASP A 575 -0.74 5.93 -30.07
CA ASP A 575 0.14 4.81 -30.40
C ASP A 575 1.51 4.88 -29.67
N GLU A 576 1.58 5.57 -28.53
CA GLU A 576 2.74 5.62 -27.64
C GLU A 576 2.40 5.01 -26.28
N ARG A 577 3.32 4.19 -25.76
CA ARG A 577 3.14 3.43 -24.53
C ARG A 577 4.42 3.40 -23.70
N LEU A 578 4.25 3.43 -22.40
CA LEU A 578 5.28 3.16 -21.40
C LEU A 578 4.94 1.86 -20.65
N THR A 579 5.96 1.08 -20.32
CA THR A 579 5.92 -0.14 -19.51
C THR A 579 6.93 -0.02 -18.39
N PHE A 580 6.46 -0.04 -17.14
CA PHE A 580 7.29 -0.07 -15.94
C PHE A 580 7.07 -1.38 -15.20
N ALA A 581 8.14 -2.11 -14.92
CA ALA A 581 8.08 -3.39 -14.21
C ALA A 581 9.11 -3.46 -13.09
N TYR A 582 8.73 -4.01 -11.94
CA TYR A 582 9.57 -4.16 -10.75
C TYR A 582 9.17 -5.44 -9.99
N GLN A 583 9.92 -5.79 -8.94
CA GLN A 583 9.66 -7.03 -8.19
C GLN A 583 9.24 -6.78 -6.74
N ILE A 584 8.32 -7.64 -6.26
CA ILE A 584 7.82 -7.63 -4.88
C ILE A 584 7.88 -9.03 -4.25
N ARG A 585 7.80 -9.08 -2.92
CA ARG A 585 7.55 -10.27 -2.11
C ARG A 585 6.50 -9.99 -1.06
N ILE A 586 5.95 -11.05 -0.46
CA ILE A 586 5.09 -10.95 0.72
C ILE A 586 5.96 -11.04 1.98
N ASP A 587 5.65 -10.25 3.01
CA ASP A 587 6.27 -10.34 4.34
C ASP A 587 5.75 -11.56 5.12
N THR A 588 6.29 -12.71 4.76
CA THR A 588 6.09 -14.00 5.43
C THR A 588 6.71 -14.11 6.83
N GLU A 589 7.55 -13.15 7.23
CA GLU A 589 8.20 -13.13 8.55
C GLU A 589 7.46 -12.27 9.58
N SER A 590 6.60 -11.36 9.11
CA SER A 590 5.68 -10.54 9.90
C SER A 590 4.81 -11.38 10.84
N SER A 591 4.62 -10.91 12.07
CA SER A 591 3.70 -11.53 13.03
C SER A 591 2.23 -11.42 12.62
N ALA A 592 1.90 -10.52 11.68
CA ALA A 592 0.58 -10.38 11.07
C ALA A 592 0.43 -11.14 9.73
N PHE A 593 1.37 -12.03 9.38
CA PHE A 593 1.25 -12.88 8.19
C PHE A 593 0.17 -13.96 8.36
N ILE A 594 -0.68 -14.12 7.35
CA ILE A 594 -1.75 -15.11 7.28
C ILE A 594 -1.53 -15.99 6.03
N PRO A 595 -1.28 -17.30 6.19
CA PRO A 595 -1.23 -18.27 5.09
C PRO A 595 -2.48 -18.29 4.22
N GLU A 596 -2.28 -18.51 2.92
CA GLU A 596 -3.35 -18.64 1.91
C GLU A 596 -4.27 -17.40 1.77
N HIS A 597 -3.88 -16.28 2.37
CA HIS A 597 -4.61 -15.01 2.37
C HIS A 597 -4.14 -14.11 1.22
N TRP A 598 -5.11 -13.52 0.50
CA TRP A 598 -4.88 -12.54 -0.55
C TRP A 598 -4.52 -11.18 0.04
N TYR A 599 -3.32 -10.71 -0.30
CA TYR A 599 -2.86 -9.36 -0.04
C TYR A 599 -2.89 -8.57 -1.35
N LEU A 600 -3.38 -7.34 -1.32
CA LEU A 600 -3.24 -6.43 -2.45
C LEU A 600 -1.74 -6.20 -2.67
N ALA A 601 -1.26 -6.33 -3.91
CA ALA A 601 0.15 -6.13 -4.25
C ALA A 601 0.61 -4.68 -3.97
N ASN A 602 -0.33 -3.74 -3.97
CA ASN A 602 -0.10 -2.31 -3.88
C ASN A 602 -1.20 -1.64 -3.05
N GLY A 603 -0.96 -0.40 -2.61
CA GLY A 603 -2.03 0.51 -2.22
C GLY A 603 -2.69 1.14 -3.46
N ARG A 604 -3.50 2.18 -3.25
CA ARG A 604 -4.13 2.94 -4.33
C ARG A 604 -3.06 3.45 -5.30
N THR A 605 -3.08 2.95 -6.53
CA THR A 605 -2.13 3.30 -7.59
C THR A 605 -2.83 4.21 -8.59
N THR A 606 -2.26 5.36 -8.90
CA THR A 606 -2.90 6.39 -9.72
C THR A 606 -1.99 6.92 -10.82
N LEU A 607 -2.60 7.41 -11.90
CA LEU A 607 -2.01 8.28 -12.91
C LEU A 607 -2.68 9.65 -12.84
N ASP A 608 -1.91 10.72 -12.62
CA ASP A 608 -2.32 12.07 -12.97
C ASP A 608 -1.79 12.35 -14.39
N PRO A 609 -2.65 12.45 -15.42
CA PRO A 609 -2.19 12.56 -16.80
C PRO A 609 -1.62 13.95 -17.13
N ILE A 610 -1.98 15.01 -16.40
CA ILE A 610 -1.66 16.41 -16.74
C ILE A 610 -1.25 17.29 -15.54
N SER A 611 -0.92 16.69 -14.40
CA SER A 611 -0.56 17.37 -13.14
C SER A 611 -1.66 18.29 -12.59
N THR A 612 -2.93 17.88 -12.68
CA THR A 612 -4.10 18.65 -12.17
C THR A 612 -4.76 18.04 -10.93
N ASN A 613 -4.18 16.97 -10.37
CA ASN A 613 -4.75 16.14 -9.30
C ASN A 613 -6.06 15.41 -9.69
N ASN A 614 -6.35 15.32 -10.99
CA ASN A 614 -7.41 14.47 -11.55
C ASN A 614 -6.87 13.04 -11.71
N LEU A 615 -6.95 12.26 -10.63
CA LEU A 615 -6.31 10.94 -10.55
C LEU A 615 -7.14 9.85 -11.24
N LEU A 616 -6.52 9.13 -12.16
CA LEU A 616 -7.05 7.93 -12.82
C LEU A 616 -6.49 6.69 -12.12
N ASP A 617 -7.37 5.81 -11.64
CA ASP A 617 -6.96 4.63 -10.86
C ASP A 617 -6.47 3.45 -11.73
N PHE A 618 -5.49 2.70 -11.23
CA PHE A 618 -5.18 1.36 -11.75
C PHE A 618 -5.90 0.31 -10.89
N PRO A 619 -6.47 -0.76 -11.48
CA PRO A 619 -7.00 -1.87 -10.69
C PRO A 619 -5.86 -2.63 -10.02
N ILE A 620 -5.97 -2.89 -8.71
CA ILE A 620 -4.88 -3.43 -7.90
C ILE A 620 -4.95 -4.96 -7.85
N PRO A 621 -3.94 -5.69 -8.37
CA PRO A 621 -3.91 -7.14 -8.31
C PRO A 621 -3.56 -7.64 -6.89
N SER A 622 -3.84 -8.92 -6.61
CA SER A 622 -3.51 -9.55 -5.32
C SER A 622 -2.51 -10.70 -5.48
N VAL A 623 -1.76 -10.94 -4.42
CA VAL A 623 -0.82 -12.06 -4.26
C VAL A 623 -1.07 -12.80 -2.95
N LYS A 624 -0.63 -14.06 -2.85
CA LYS A 624 -0.67 -14.82 -1.59
C LYS A 624 0.53 -15.75 -1.42
N ALA A 625 0.78 -16.20 -0.20
CA ALA A 625 1.81 -17.18 0.11
C ALA A 625 1.26 -18.36 0.96
N PRO A 626 1.76 -19.59 0.74
CA PRO A 626 1.36 -20.76 1.51
C PRO A 626 1.97 -20.79 2.92
N GLY A 627 1.27 -21.47 3.82
CA GLY A 627 1.78 -21.87 5.13
C GLY A 627 2.47 -23.22 5.10
N THR A 628 3.06 -23.61 6.22
CA THR A 628 3.65 -24.94 6.43
C THR A 628 3.18 -25.57 7.73
N LYS A 629 3.49 -26.85 7.90
CA LYS A 629 3.13 -27.67 9.05
C LYS A 629 4.36 -28.38 9.57
N VAL A 630 4.60 -28.26 10.88
CA VAL A 630 5.71 -28.92 11.56
C VAL A 630 5.17 -30.09 12.38
N LEU A 631 5.61 -31.29 12.04
CA LEU A 631 5.27 -32.51 12.77
C LEU A 631 6.28 -32.76 13.89
N ILE A 632 5.78 -32.90 15.11
CA ILE A 632 6.55 -33.25 16.31
C ILE A 632 6.13 -34.65 16.75
N GLU A 633 7.09 -35.52 16.98
CA GLU A 633 6.91 -36.87 17.53
C GLU A 633 7.76 -37.01 18.81
N LYS A 634 7.25 -37.73 19.81
CA LYS A 634 7.95 -37.95 21.07
C LYS A 634 8.07 -39.44 21.37
N ASN A 635 9.30 -39.92 21.36
CA ASN A 635 9.67 -41.30 21.60
C ASN A 635 10.30 -41.48 23.00
N TRP A 636 10.04 -42.66 23.56
CA TRP A 636 10.51 -43.08 24.88
C TRP A 636 11.27 -44.40 24.74
N LEU A 637 12.49 -44.44 25.26
CA LEU A 637 13.31 -45.66 25.37
C LEU A 637 13.45 -45.97 26.85
N ASP A 638 12.46 -46.67 27.40
CA ASP A 638 12.29 -46.92 28.84
C ASP A 638 11.54 -48.21 29.21
N ASN A 639 11.67 -49.27 28.41
CA ASN A 639 10.99 -50.57 28.62
C ASN A 639 9.46 -50.48 28.79
N ASN A 640 8.76 -49.72 27.92
CA ASN A 640 7.30 -49.54 27.97
C ASN A 640 6.79 -49.00 29.32
N ASP A 641 7.46 -47.96 29.85
CA ASP A 641 7.11 -47.32 31.13
C ASP A 641 6.98 -48.30 32.31
N SER A 642 7.77 -49.37 32.35
CA SER A 642 7.63 -50.41 33.38
C SER A 642 7.83 -49.93 34.82
N LEU A 643 8.34 -48.70 35.00
CA LEU A 643 8.56 -48.03 36.28
C LEU A 643 7.53 -46.91 36.58
N GLY A 644 6.62 -46.59 35.66
CA GLY A 644 5.64 -45.50 35.82
C GLY A 644 6.28 -44.12 35.98
N LEU A 645 7.36 -43.86 35.23
CA LEU A 645 8.17 -42.64 35.32
C LEU A 645 7.86 -41.62 34.22
N ARG A 646 7.08 -41.99 33.19
CA ARG A 646 6.67 -41.02 32.17
C ARG A 646 5.73 -39.97 32.79
N PRO A 647 5.95 -38.67 32.51
CA PRO A 647 5.03 -37.62 32.92
C PRO A 647 3.74 -37.69 32.11
N ASN A 648 2.65 -37.08 32.59
CA ASN A 648 1.38 -36.98 31.83
C ASN A 648 1.49 -36.05 30.59
N ALA A 649 2.51 -35.20 30.56
CA ALA A 649 2.82 -34.28 29.49
C ALA A 649 4.30 -33.87 29.55
N ILE A 650 4.88 -33.51 28.41
CA ILE A 650 6.16 -32.79 28.34
C ILE A 650 5.92 -31.39 27.78
N SER A 651 6.85 -30.48 28.01
CA SER A 651 6.89 -29.19 27.31
C SER A 651 8.09 -29.14 26.37
N PHE A 652 7.95 -28.51 25.21
CA PHE A 652 9.07 -28.27 24.28
C PHE A 652 8.98 -26.86 23.68
N VAL A 653 10.11 -26.29 23.26
CA VAL A 653 10.12 -25.07 22.44
C VAL A 653 10.39 -25.44 20.99
N LEU A 654 9.62 -24.87 20.07
CA LEU A 654 9.93 -24.89 18.64
C LEU A 654 10.90 -23.75 18.34
N LYS A 655 11.91 -24.04 17.53
CA LYS A 655 12.91 -23.08 17.06
C LYS A 655 12.93 -23.04 15.53
N ARG A 656 13.19 -21.85 15.00
CA ARG A 656 13.23 -21.56 13.56
C ARG A 656 14.51 -20.81 13.23
N THR A 657 15.17 -21.21 12.15
CA THR A 657 16.38 -20.57 11.61
C THR A 657 16.20 -20.32 10.11
N THR A 658 17.15 -19.61 9.47
CA THR A 658 17.01 -19.05 8.11
C THR A 658 16.04 -17.86 8.07
N VAL A 659 16.17 -16.94 9.04
CA VAL A 659 15.36 -15.71 9.10
C VAL A 659 16.09 -14.51 8.49
N THR A 660 15.35 -13.52 7.98
CA THR A 660 15.91 -12.39 7.23
C THR A 660 15.82 -11.04 7.96
N GLY A 661 14.83 -10.86 8.84
CA GLY A 661 14.65 -9.69 9.69
C GLY A 661 14.50 -10.02 11.17
N ASN A 662 13.78 -9.15 11.91
CA ASN A 662 13.45 -9.33 13.33
C ASN A 662 12.32 -10.36 13.54
N ALA A 663 12.36 -11.46 12.80
CA ALA A 663 11.36 -12.52 12.83
C ALA A 663 11.51 -13.38 14.10
N TRP A 664 10.42 -14.00 14.55
CA TRP A 664 10.49 -14.95 15.66
C TRP A 664 11.39 -16.15 15.32
N GLN A 665 12.15 -16.61 16.32
CA GLN A 665 13.10 -17.73 16.23
C GLN A 665 12.90 -18.81 17.29
N GLU A 666 12.14 -18.53 18.36
CA GLU A 666 11.80 -19.49 19.41
C GLU A 666 10.36 -19.24 19.89
N SER A 667 9.59 -20.31 20.10
CA SER A 667 8.24 -20.26 20.67
C SER A 667 8.25 -20.17 22.20
N GLN A 668 7.09 -19.86 22.79
CA GLN A 668 6.81 -20.27 24.17
C GLN A 668 6.80 -21.80 24.30
N PRO A 669 6.91 -22.37 25.52
CA PRO A 669 6.80 -23.81 25.73
C PRO A 669 5.44 -24.35 25.30
N ILE A 670 5.45 -25.29 24.35
CA ILE A 670 4.29 -26.01 23.82
C ILE A 670 4.14 -27.31 24.59
N LEU A 671 2.92 -27.60 25.06
CA LEU A 671 2.61 -28.83 25.79
C LEU A 671 2.31 -29.98 24.82
N LEU A 672 2.96 -31.13 25.01
CA LEU A 672 2.66 -32.39 24.32
C LEU A 672 2.22 -33.45 25.33
N SER A 673 1.18 -34.20 24.97
CA SER A 673 0.59 -35.28 25.77
C SER A 673 0.35 -36.51 24.89
N PRO A 674 0.15 -37.70 25.46
CA PRO A 674 -0.14 -38.90 24.69
C PRO A 674 -1.51 -38.82 24.00
N SER A 675 -1.68 -39.62 22.95
CA SER A 675 -2.98 -39.86 22.33
C SER A 675 -3.96 -40.46 23.34
N LYS A 676 -5.23 -40.02 23.27
CA LYS A 676 -6.32 -40.59 24.08
C LYS A 676 -6.66 -42.05 23.73
N GLN A 677 -6.14 -42.56 22.62
CA GLN A 677 -6.39 -43.91 22.12
C GLN A 677 -5.22 -44.86 22.36
N ASP A 678 -4.01 -44.31 22.53
CA ASP A 678 -2.76 -45.07 22.66
C ASP A 678 -1.78 -44.24 23.50
N VAL A 679 -1.40 -44.75 24.68
CA VAL A 679 -0.55 -44.05 25.65
C VAL A 679 0.92 -43.96 25.22
N ASP A 680 1.33 -44.77 24.25
CA ASP A 680 2.67 -44.77 23.67
C ASP A 680 2.79 -43.82 22.47
N GLN A 681 1.66 -43.37 21.88
CA GLN A 681 1.67 -42.44 20.75
C GLN A 681 1.64 -40.98 21.19
N TRP A 682 2.79 -40.33 21.13
CA TRP A 682 2.93 -38.89 21.41
C TRP A 682 3.32 -38.15 20.13
N GLN A 683 2.37 -37.43 19.53
CA GLN A 683 2.63 -36.61 18.35
C GLN A 683 1.70 -35.39 18.29
N THR A 684 2.18 -34.31 17.67
CA THR A 684 1.36 -33.14 17.32
C THR A 684 1.79 -32.56 15.98
N GLU A 685 0.84 -31.90 15.31
CA GLU A 685 1.08 -31.08 14.13
C GLU A 685 0.92 -29.61 14.54
N LEU A 686 1.85 -28.75 14.12
CA LEU A 686 1.82 -27.32 14.36
C LEU A 686 1.71 -26.57 13.04
N ASP A 687 0.70 -25.73 12.89
CA ASP A 687 0.56 -24.73 11.82
C ASP A 687 0.73 -23.29 12.34
N SER A 688 0.83 -23.14 13.67
CA SER A 688 0.93 -21.88 14.39
C SER A 688 1.64 -22.07 15.74
N ILE A 689 2.26 -21.01 16.25
CA ILE A 689 2.93 -20.96 17.56
C ILE A 689 2.72 -19.59 18.23
N ILE A 690 2.97 -19.48 19.54
CA ILE A 690 3.13 -18.19 20.22
C ILE A 690 4.64 -17.92 20.36
N PRO A 691 5.19 -16.80 19.85
CA PRO A 691 6.61 -16.46 20.01
C PRO A 691 6.98 -16.24 21.49
N LYS A 692 8.23 -16.57 21.86
CA LYS A 692 8.72 -16.62 23.25
C LYS A 692 8.38 -15.40 24.13
N ASN A 693 8.37 -14.21 23.55
CA ASN A 693 8.16 -12.94 24.26
C ASN A 693 6.83 -12.25 23.89
N GLU A 694 5.94 -12.94 23.17
CA GLU A 694 4.68 -12.40 22.67
C GLU A 694 3.48 -13.14 23.29
N THR A 695 2.28 -12.60 23.15
CA THR A 695 1.03 -13.17 23.68
C THR A 695 0.09 -13.70 22.60
N SER A 696 0.32 -13.33 21.34
CA SER A 696 -0.51 -13.71 20.20
C SER A 696 0.10 -14.89 19.45
N ALA A 697 -0.75 -15.73 18.85
CA ALA A 697 -0.30 -16.79 17.96
C ALA A 697 0.04 -16.21 16.58
N VAL A 698 1.14 -16.68 15.99
CA VAL A 698 1.57 -16.40 14.62
C VAL A 698 1.54 -17.70 13.82
N ALA A 699 1.19 -17.61 12.54
CA ALA A 699 1.18 -18.78 11.66
C ALA A 699 2.61 -19.18 11.22
N LEU A 700 2.77 -20.44 10.80
CA LEU A 700 3.99 -20.91 10.18
C LEU A 700 3.93 -20.69 8.66
N ALA A 701 4.66 -19.70 8.15
CA ALA A 701 4.86 -19.51 6.71
C ALA A 701 5.76 -20.60 6.12
N ALA A 702 5.57 -20.96 4.84
CA ALA A 702 6.39 -21.98 4.19
C ALA A 702 7.86 -21.56 3.98
N PHE A 703 8.10 -20.26 3.81
CA PHE A 703 9.40 -19.69 3.46
C PHE A 703 9.56 -18.29 4.05
N ASN A 704 10.80 -17.79 4.02
CA ASN A 704 11.18 -16.46 4.51
C ASN A 704 11.02 -15.35 3.46
N ASN A 705 11.31 -14.10 3.84
CA ASN A 705 11.18 -12.94 2.93
C ASN A 705 12.22 -12.91 1.78
N ARG A 706 13.00 -13.98 1.58
CA ARG A 706 13.85 -14.24 0.40
C ARG A 706 13.40 -15.45 -0.40
N GLY A 707 12.32 -16.12 0.00
CA GLY A 707 11.79 -17.34 -0.62
C GLY A 707 12.54 -18.62 -0.22
N GLU A 708 13.38 -18.57 0.81
CA GLU A 708 14.14 -19.72 1.33
C GLU A 708 13.30 -20.46 2.40
N ASP A 709 13.33 -21.79 2.38
CA ASP A 709 12.59 -22.61 3.33
C ASP A 709 13.15 -22.46 4.76
N PHE A 710 12.26 -22.43 5.75
CA PHE A 710 12.67 -22.36 7.15
C PHE A 710 13.23 -23.68 7.69
N ASN A 711 14.31 -23.58 8.46
CA ASN A 711 14.92 -24.71 9.15
C ASN A 711 14.38 -24.79 10.58
N TYR A 712 13.46 -25.72 10.83
CA TYR A 712 12.83 -25.94 12.12
C TYR A 712 13.55 -27.00 12.98
N SER A 713 13.53 -26.81 14.29
CA SER A 713 14.00 -27.79 15.29
C SER A 713 13.20 -27.66 16.59
N ALA A 714 13.23 -28.66 17.47
CA ALA A 714 12.57 -28.60 18.77
C ALA A 714 13.52 -28.96 19.90
N THR A 715 13.30 -28.41 21.09
CA THR A 715 14.03 -28.73 22.32
C THR A 715 13.06 -28.99 23.46
N GLU A 716 13.11 -30.16 24.07
CA GLU A 716 12.33 -30.46 25.28
C GLU A 716 12.78 -29.58 26.46
N VAL A 717 11.82 -29.03 27.20
CA VAL A 717 12.02 -28.12 28.33
C VAL A 717 11.91 -28.92 29.62
N ALA A 718 12.93 -28.83 30.47
CA ALA A 718 12.99 -29.50 31.77
C ALA A 718 12.75 -31.02 31.67
N VAL A 719 13.53 -31.69 30.81
CA VAL A 719 13.63 -33.17 30.75
C VAL A 719 13.80 -33.72 32.16
N ASP A 720 13.00 -34.72 32.52
CA ASP A 720 13.04 -35.33 33.85
C ASP A 720 14.44 -35.94 34.12
N PRO A 721 15.05 -35.74 35.31
CA PRO A 721 16.40 -36.23 35.62
C PRO A 721 16.61 -37.74 35.44
N ASN A 722 15.53 -38.53 35.41
CA ASN A 722 15.57 -39.96 35.09
C ASN A 722 15.91 -40.26 33.63
N TYR A 723 15.90 -39.27 32.74
CA TYR A 723 16.07 -39.42 31.30
C TYR A 723 17.15 -38.51 30.72
N THR A 724 17.72 -38.92 29.59
CA THR A 724 18.51 -38.05 28.71
C THR A 724 17.68 -37.77 27.47
N GLY A 725 17.37 -36.49 27.24
CA GLY A 725 16.60 -36.03 26.08
C GLY A 725 17.48 -35.69 24.88
N THR A 726 17.04 -36.10 23.71
CA THR A 726 17.67 -35.85 22.41
C THR A 726 16.63 -35.39 21.38
N SER A 727 17.07 -34.77 20.29
CA SER A 727 16.22 -34.21 19.23
C SER A 727 16.88 -34.44 17.87
N GLU A 728 16.16 -35.04 16.93
CA GLU A 728 16.61 -35.28 15.55
C GLU A 728 15.50 -35.00 14.53
N ILE A 729 15.84 -34.85 13.26
CA ILE A 729 14.88 -34.78 12.16
C ILE A 729 14.91 -36.11 11.42
N LYS A 730 13.76 -36.78 11.33
CA LYS A 730 13.61 -38.10 10.71
C LYS A 730 12.31 -38.18 9.93
N ASP A 731 12.37 -38.63 8.69
CA ASP A 731 11.22 -38.80 7.80
C ASP A 731 10.30 -37.55 7.70
N GLY A 732 10.87 -36.36 7.77
CA GLY A 732 10.16 -35.07 7.72
C GLY A 732 9.53 -34.62 9.05
N LYS A 733 9.72 -35.38 10.14
CA LYS A 733 9.28 -35.04 11.50
C LYS A 733 10.46 -34.61 12.37
N ILE A 734 10.20 -33.79 13.38
CA ILE A 734 11.14 -33.58 14.49
C ILE A 734 10.80 -34.61 15.57
N VAL A 735 11.76 -35.47 15.88
CA VAL A 735 11.62 -36.56 16.85
C VAL A 735 12.39 -36.20 18.13
N LEU A 736 11.67 -36.05 19.23
CA LEU A 736 12.24 -35.91 20.57
C LEU A 736 12.36 -37.31 21.19
N THR A 737 13.54 -37.73 21.66
CA THR A 737 13.73 -39.07 22.27
C THR A 737 14.28 -38.96 23.68
N ASN A 738 13.55 -39.50 24.66
CA ASN A 738 14.03 -39.64 26.05
C ASN A 738 14.49 -41.07 26.31
N THR A 739 15.76 -41.23 26.69
CA THR A 739 16.35 -42.53 27.04
C THR A 739 16.55 -42.63 28.55
N LEU A 740 16.13 -43.73 29.17
CA LEU A 740 16.20 -43.92 30.61
C LEU A 740 17.65 -44.00 31.14
N ASN A 741 18.02 -43.06 32.02
CA ASN A 741 19.33 -42.94 32.64
C ASN A 741 19.60 -44.04 33.68
N ASN A 742 20.90 -44.30 33.92
CA ASN A 742 21.45 -45.21 34.93
C ASN A 742 20.89 -46.63 34.77
N THR A 743 21.11 -47.20 33.59
CA THR A 743 20.61 -48.53 33.21
C THR A 743 21.72 -49.45 32.70
N MET A 744 21.46 -50.75 32.71
CA MET A 744 22.28 -51.79 32.08
C MET A 744 21.43 -52.69 31.16
N ASP A 745 22.10 -53.39 30.24
CA ASP A 745 21.48 -54.48 29.48
C ASP A 745 21.96 -55.82 30.04
N LEU A 746 21.05 -56.58 30.66
CA LEU A 746 21.30 -57.93 31.14
C LEU A 746 21.22 -58.90 29.96
N THR A 747 22.34 -59.52 29.60
CA THR A 747 22.39 -60.58 28.58
C THR A 747 22.95 -61.87 29.18
N PHE A 748 22.27 -62.99 28.96
CA PHE A 748 22.68 -64.31 29.43
C PHE A 748 22.49 -65.40 28.37
N LYS A 749 23.12 -66.56 28.58
CA LYS A 749 23.02 -67.73 27.69
C LYS A 749 22.21 -68.86 28.34
N LYS A 750 21.09 -69.22 27.72
CA LYS A 750 20.34 -70.44 27.95
C LYS A 750 21.09 -71.64 27.37
N VAL A 751 21.43 -72.61 28.23
CA VAL A 751 22.08 -73.86 27.83
C VAL A 751 21.48 -75.09 28.50
N ASP A 752 21.90 -76.28 28.07
CA ASP A 752 21.76 -77.54 28.81
C ASP A 752 22.98 -77.86 29.69
N GLU A 753 22.94 -78.98 30.41
CA GLU A 753 24.03 -79.39 31.30
C GLU A 753 25.33 -79.84 30.56
N GLN A 754 25.35 -79.81 29.22
CA GLN A 754 26.54 -79.98 28.38
C GLN A 754 26.96 -78.68 27.66
N ASP A 755 26.51 -77.52 28.16
CA ASP A 755 26.79 -76.18 27.62
C ASP A 755 26.30 -75.94 26.18
N GLN A 756 25.40 -76.79 25.66
CA GLN A 756 24.78 -76.60 24.34
C GLN A 756 23.66 -75.56 24.44
N PRO A 757 23.52 -74.64 23.48
CA PRO A 757 22.47 -73.62 23.50
C PRO A 757 21.08 -74.26 23.39
N LEU A 758 20.10 -73.67 24.08
CA LEU A 758 18.69 -74.04 23.95
C LEU A 758 17.88 -72.85 23.41
N GLU A 759 17.42 -72.97 22.17
CA GLU A 759 16.51 -72.03 21.50
C GLU A 759 15.07 -72.19 22.00
N GLY A 760 14.28 -71.12 21.92
CA GLY A 760 12.83 -71.15 22.12
C GLY A 760 12.36 -71.14 23.57
N VAL A 761 13.26 -71.00 24.55
CA VAL A 761 12.90 -70.90 25.98
C VAL A 761 12.49 -69.47 26.30
N ARG A 762 11.32 -69.30 26.91
CA ARG A 762 10.74 -67.97 27.18
C ARG A 762 10.94 -67.55 28.63
N PHE A 763 11.33 -66.29 28.79
CA PHE A 763 11.61 -65.65 30.06
C PHE A 763 10.80 -64.37 30.24
N LYS A 764 10.41 -64.09 31.48
CA LYS A 764 10.04 -62.74 31.91
C LYS A 764 10.94 -62.32 33.07
N LEU A 765 11.15 -61.02 33.21
CA LEU A 765 11.79 -60.42 34.36
C LEU A 765 10.72 -59.77 35.23
N LEU A 766 10.74 -60.00 36.53
CA LEU A 766 9.89 -59.33 37.52
C LEU A 766 10.74 -58.44 38.43
N ASP A 767 10.16 -57.39 39.00
CA ASP A 767 10.77 -56.59 40.06
C ASP A 767 10.50 -57.17 41.47
N ASN A 768 10.91 -56.44 42.50
CA ASN A 768 10.69 -56.80 43.91
C ASN A 768 9.22 -56.69 44.38
N GLN A 769 8.31 -56.14 43.56
CA GLN A 769 6.87 -56.09 43.81
C GLN A 769 6.12 -57.19 43.03
N GLY A 770 6.80 -57.89 42.13
CA GLY A 770 6.24 -58.91 41.24
C GLY A 770 5.65 -58.35 39.93
N GLN A 771 5.87 -57.06 39.64
CA GLN A 771 5.51 -56.42 38.37
C GLN A 771 6.50 -56.82 37.27
N GLN A 772 6.02 -57.02 36.04
CA GLN A 772 6.88 -57.40 34.92
C GLN A 772 7.66 -56.18 34.40
N ILE A 773 8.95 -56.39 34.13
CA ILE A 773 9.86 -55.39 33.57
C ILE A 773 10.16 -55.77 32.12
N GLY A 774 9.80 -54.88 31.19
CA GLY A 774 9.95 -55.09 29.75
C GLY A 774 9.12 -56.26 29.20
N ASP A 775 9.43 -56.62 27.94
CA ASP A 775 8.76 -57.69 27.22
C ASP A 775 9.27 -59.10 27.58
N ILE A 776 8.47 -60.11 27.27
CA ILE A 776 8.85 -61.52 27.35
C ILE A 776 9.93 -61.81 26.29
N GLN A 777 11.10 -62.24 26.75
CA GLN A 777 12.24 -62.57 25.90
C GLN A 777 12.28 -64.06 25.59
N THR A 778 12.76 -64.44 24.41
CA THR A 778 12.89 -65.84 23.98
C THR A 778 14.34 -66.10 23.61
N SER A 779 14.89 -67.24 24.02
CA SER A 779 16.27 -67.60 23.64
C SER A 779 16.40 -67.88 22.14
N ASP A 780 17.42 -67.27 21.51
CA ASP A 780 17.71 -67.44 20.08
C ASP A 780 18.41 -68.78 19.78
N GLU A 781 18.79 -68.99 18.50
CA GLU A 781 19.57 -70.16 18.04
C GLU A 781 20.91 -70.34 18.77
N ASN A 782 21.47 -69.26 19.32
CA ASN A 782 22.69 -69.25 20.13
C ASN A 782 22.38 -69.42 21.64
N GLY A 783 21.12 -69.55 22.02
CA GLY A 783 20.64 -69.57 23.39
C GLY A 783 20.68 -68.20 24.09
N GLN A 784 20.97 -67.11 23.39
CA GLN A 784 21.10 -65.77 23.96
C GLN A 784 19.73 -65.18 24.33
N VAL A 785 19.66 -64.53 25.49
CA VAL A 785 18.49 -63.80 26.00
C VAL A 785 18.96 -62.46 26.55
N SER A 786 18.29 -61.37 26.19
CA SER A 786 18.66 -60.01 26.59
C SER A 786 17.47 -59.21 27.13
N PHE A 787 17.61 -58.64 28.33
CA PHE A 787 16.69 -57.66 28.91
C PHE A 787 17.42 -56.33 28.99
N THR A 788 16.92 -55.32 28.29
CA THR A 788 17.56 -54.00 28.18
C THR A 788 17.16 -53.05 29.30
N GLN A 789 17.89 -51.94 29.44
CA GLN A 789 17.52 -50.75 30.22
C GLN A 789 17.13 -50.99 31.70
N LEU A 790 17.76 -51.95 32.36
CA LEU A 790 17.49 -52.31 33.77
C LEU A 790 18.22 -51.38 34.75
N ARG A 791 17.54 -50.88 35.77
CA ARG A 791 18.13 -50.03 36.83
C ARG A 791 18.70 -50.85 37.99
N GLU A 792 19.41 -50.17 38.90
CA GLU A 792 19.72 -50.68 40.24
C GLU A 792 18.45 -51.22 40.93
N GLY A 793 18.53 -52.41 41.51
CA GLY A 793 17.37 -53.05 42.14
C GLY A 793 17.47 -54.56 42.27
N ASN A 794 16.42 -55.15 42.85
CA ASN A 794 16.26 -56.60 42.96
C ASN A 794 15.18 -57.06 41.97
N TYR A 795 15.50 -58.10 41.21
CA TYR A 795 14.67 -58.67 40.15
C TYR A 795 14.58 -60.18 40.30
N GLN A 796 13.55 -60.75 39.67
CA GLN A 796 13.37 -62.19 39.58
C GLN A 796 13.24 -62.60 38.10
N LEU A 797 14.22 -63.35 37.60
CA LEU A 797 14.19 -63.94 36.27
C LEU A 797 13.40 -65.26 36.32
N VAL A 798 12.29 -65.31 35.57
CA VAL A 798 11.35 -66.45 35.58
C VAL A 798 11.32 -67.09 34.19
N GLU A 799 11.68 -68.37 34.12
CA GLU A 799 11.37 -69.23 32.96
C GLU A 799 9.87 -69.52 32.97
N ILE A 800 9.16 -69.12 31.90
CA ILE A 800 7.69 -69.26 31.81
C ILE A 800 7.24 -70.38 30.87
N GLU A 801 8.09 -70.76 29.91
CA GLU A 801 7.81 -71.84 28.96
C GLU A 801 9.11 -72.65 28.75
N PRO A 802 9.32 -73.76 29.50
CA PRO A 802 10.52 -74.57 29.40
C PRO A 802 10.50 -75.44 28.13
N LEU A 803 11.69 -75.66 27.54
CA LEU A 803 11.82 -76.46 26.33
C LEU A 803 11.44 -77.93 26.58
N ALA A 804 10.67 -78.53 25.66
CA ALA A 804 10.22 -79.91 25.77
C ALA A 804 11.39 -80.90 25.93
N GLY A 805 11.30 -81.78 26.92
CA GLY A 805 12.37 -82.73 27.28
C GLY A 805 13.41 -82.19 28.26
N TYR A 806 13.24 -80.96 28.76
CA TYR A 806 14.06 -80.37 29.80
C TYR A 806 13.24 -80.05 31.05
N GLN A 807 13.86 -80.16 32.23
CA GLN A 807 13.26 -79.77 33.50
C GLN A 807 13.32 -78.23 33.64
N PRO A 808 12.21 -77.55 34.01
CA PRO A 808 12.22 -76.11 34.29
C PRO A 808 13.09 -75.78 35.50
N ILE A 809 13.62 -74.56 35.53
CA ILE A 809 14.34 -74.03 36.69
C ILE A 809 13.42 -73.26 37.64
N GLU A 810 13.80 -73.23 38.92
CA GLU A 810 13.25 -72.28 39.89
C GLU A 810 13.65 -70.84 39.51
N PRO A 811 12.82 -69.82 39.82
CA PRO A 811 13.14 -68.43 39.53
C PRO A 811 14.48 -67.97 40.11
N ILE A 812 15.29 -67.31 39.29
CA ILE A 812 16.61 -66.79 39.69
C ILE A 812 16.42 -65.38 40.26
N GLN A 813 16.81 -65.20 41.52
CA GLN A 813 16.89 -63.86 42.12
C GLN A 813 18.14 -63.16 41.62
N LEU A 814 17.98 -61.95 41.12
CA LEU A 814 19.03 -61.09 40.59
C LEU A 814 19.09 -59.80 41.41
N THR A 815 20.29 -59.35 41.74
CA THR A 815 20.53 -58.01 42.32
C THR A 815 21.44 -57.25 41.38
N ILE A 816 21.01 -56.06 40.96
CA ILE A 816 21.78 -55.12 40.14
C ILE A 816 22.19 -53.95 41.01
N GLU A 817 23.49 -53.70 41.14
CA GLU A 817 24.08 -52.66 41.99
C GLU A 817 25.28 -52.00 41.29
N PRO A 818 25.61 -50.74 41.60
CA PRO A 818 26.80 -50.07 41.07
C PRO A 818 28.10 -50.68 41.62
N ASN A 819 29.07 -50.91 40.73
CA ASN A 819 30.43 -51.29 41.08
C ASN A 819 31.23 -50.10 41.66
N SER A 820 32.50 -50.32 42.01
CA SER A 820 33.38 -49.28 42.59
C SER A 820 33.65 -48.07 41.67
N HIS A 821 33.28 -48.15 40.39
CA HIS A 821 33.38 -47.08 39.40
C HIS A 821 32.01 -46.49 39.01
N GLY A 822 30.93 -46.96 39.63
CA GLY A 822 29.55 -46.49 39.37
C GLY A 822 28.82 -47.19 38.24
N GLU A 823 29.42 -48.19 37.58
CA GLU A 823 28.76 -48.97 36.53
C GLU A 823 27.86 -50.04 37.17
N LEU A 824 26.61 -50.16 36.74
CA LEU A 824 25.72 -51.21 37.22
C LEU A 824 26.23 -52.60 36.79
N ILE A 825 26.27 -53.55 37.72
CA ILE A 825 26.60 -54.96 37.50
C ILE A 825 25.63 -55.87 38.26
N VAL A 826 25.50 -57.13 37.83
CA VAL A 826 24.77 -58.14 38.61
C VAL A 826 25.67 -58.61 39.77
N THR A 827 25.26 -58.32 41.01
CA THR A 827 25.99 -58.69 42.25
C THR A 827 25.45 -59.97 42.89
N SER A 828 24.18 -60.30 42.66
CA SER A 828 23.55 -61.56 43.08
C SER A 828 22.90 -62.28 41.88
N PRO A 829 23.06 -63.61 41.73
CA PRO A 829 23.85 -64.51 42.56
C PRO A 829 25.36 -64.22 42.47
N GLU A 830 26.08 -64.38 43.58
CA GLU A 830 27.53 -64.17 43.62
C GLU A 830 28.24 -65.02 42.54
N ASN A 831 29.13 -64.39 41.77
CA ASN A 831 29.90 -65.01 40.69
C ASN A 831 29.04 -65.67 39.59
N TRP A 832 27.81 -65.18 39.36
CA TRP A 832 26.97 -65.69 38.27
C TRP A 832 27.61 -65.43 36.89
N ILE A 833 27.89 -66.51 36.16
CA ILE A 833 28.56 -66.49 34.85
C ILE A 833 27.60 -66.23 33.67
N TYR A 834 26.48 -65.55 33.91
CA TYR A 834 25.45 -65.23 32.90
C TYR A 834 25.01 -66.46 32.07
N LYS A 835 24.84 -67.60 32.75
CA LYS A 835 24.28 -68.84 32.16
C LYS A 835 23.05 -69.30 32.93
N VAL A 836 22.06 -69.80 32.19
CA VAL A 836 20.83 -70.39 32.72
C VAL A 836 20.70 -71.82 32.19
N VAL A 837 20.87 -72.80 33.06
CA VAL A 837 21.07 -74.21 32.69
C VAL A 837 19.81 -75.03 32.99
N ASN A 838 19.22 -75.68 31.98
CA ASN A 838 18.16 -76.68 32.24
C ASN A 838 18.77 -78.07 32.19
N LYS A 839 18.21 -78.99 32.98
CA LYS A 839 18.61 -80.40 32.95
C LYS A 839 17.76 -81.18 31.97
N LYS A 840 18.38 -81.98 31.11
CA LYS A 840 17.67 -82.90 30.23
C LYS A 840 16.96 -83.98 31.05
N ILE A 841 15.70 -84.26 30.73
CA ILE A 841 14.93 -85.32 31.38
C ILE A 841 15.45 -86.67 30.86
N THR A 842 16.30 -87.32 31.65
CA THR A 842 16.86 -88.64 31.34
C THR A 842 16.00 -89.74 31.96
N ASP A 843 15.10 -90.32 31.17
CA ASP A 843 14.37 -91.52 31.55
C ASP A 843 15.32 -92.72 31.67
N THR A 844 15.46 -93.31 32.86
CA THR A 844 16.15 -94.59 33.04
C THR A 844 15.57 -95.41 34.20
N THR A 845 14.47 -96.12 33.94
CA THR A 845 14.31 -97.51 34.38
C THR A 845 13.36 -98.29 33.46
N SER A 846 13.80 -99.45 32.95
CA SER A 846 12.93 -100.42 32.27
C SER A 846 11.91 -101.03 33.24
N SER A 847 10.68 -101.38 32.86
CA SER A 847 10.29 -102.52 31.99
C SER A 847 8.75 -102.51 31.81
N SER A 848 8.10 -103.12 30.80
CA SER A 848 8.55 -103.98 29.69
C SER A 848 7.67 -103.82 28.43
N GLU A 849 8.32 -103.74 27.26
CA GLU A 849 7.98 -104.32 25.94
C GLU A 849 6.51 -104.59 25.53
N ASN A 850 6.04 -103.98 24.42
CA ASN A 850 6.30 -104.58 23.09
C ASN A 850 6.00 -103.64 21.89
N LYS A 851 6.80 -103.80 20.81
CA LYS A 851 6.74 -103.15 19.48
C LYS A 851 6.32 -104.25 18.45
N PRO A 852 6.04 -104.01 17.14
CA PRO A 852 6.15 -102.75 16.38
C PRO A 852 5.12 -102.45 15.26
N THR A 853 5.09 -101.16 14.82
CA THR A 853 4.85 -100.66 13.42
C THR A 853 3.51 -100.96 12.70
N THR A 854 2.91 -100.11 11.83
CA THR A 854 3.42 -98.95 11.04
C THR A 854 2.26 -98.02 10.57
N GLU A 855 2.60 -96.87 9.97
CA GLU A 855 1.78 -95.98 9.10
C GLU A 855 0.74 -94.97 9.69
N ASN A 856 1.21 -93.72 9.83
CA ASN A 856 0.74 -92.46 9.19
C ASN A 856 -0.70 -91.88 9.35
N LYS A 857 -0.68 -90.53 9.42
CA LYS A 857 -1.73 -89.52 9.07
C LYS A 857 -2.80 -89.16 10.14
N PRO A 858 -3.53 -88.01 10.00
CA PRO A 858 -3.82 -87.13 11.15
C PRO A 858 -5.33 -86.85 11.37
N THR A 859 -5.62 -85.72 12.04
CA THR A 859 -6.88 -84.93 12.09
C THR A 859 -8.04 -85.34 13.01
N SER A 860 -8.47 -84.33 13.81
CA SER A 860 -9.83 -83.94 14.23
C SER A 860 -10.75 -84.87 15.05
N THR A 861 -11.16 -84.33 16.21
CA THR A 861 -12.54 -84.27 16.77
C THR A 861 -13.35 -85.54 17.10
N GLY A 862 -13.88 -85.59 18.33
CA GLY A 862 -15.05 -86.37 18.75
C GLY A 862 -15.34 -86.13 20.24
N GLN A 863 -16.16 -85.13 20.61
CA GLN A 863 -17.64 -85.16 20.75
C GLN A 863 -18.20 -85.90 21.98
N ILE A 864 -18.98 -85.17 22.79
CA ILE A 864 -20.16 -85.66 23.53
C ILE A 864 -21.28 -84.59 23.38
N PRO A 865 -22.56 -84.93 23.12
CA PRO A 865 -23.63 -83.94 22.87
C PRO A 865 -24.79 -83.90 23.91
N LYS A 866 -25.45 -82.71 24.00
CA LYS A 866 -26.84 -82.41 24.47
C LYS A 866 -27.15 -82.45 26.00
N ALA A 867 -28.03 -81.60 26.57
CA ALA A 867 -28.74 -80.38 26.10
C ALA A 867 -29.44 -79.58 27.25
N GLY A 868 -29.77 -78.29 27.01
CA GLY A 868 -30.65 -77.42 27.84
C GLY A 868 -29.88 -76.41 28.72
N GLU A 869 -30.19 -75.10 28.80
CA GLU A 869 -31.37 -74.30 28.39
C GLU A 869 -31.02 -72.98 27.66
N HIS A 870 -32.02 -72.25 27.15
CA HIS A 870 -31.89 -71.11 26.19
C HIS A 870 -32.04 -69.71 26.80
N VAL A 871 -31.21 -68.75 26.37
CA VAL A 871 -31.55 -67.32 26.21
C VAL A 871 -30.86 -66.76 24.94
N GLN A 872 -31.42 -66.99 23.74
CA GLN A 872 -32.26 -66.04 22.98
C GLN A 872 -31.53 -64.87 22.25
N SER A 873 -30.83 -65.21 21.16
CA SER A 873 -30.07 -64.29 20.28
C SER A 873 -30.90 -63.33 19.38
N TRP A 874 -32.22 -63.21 19.57
CA TRP A 874 -33.08 -62.27 18.81
C TRP A 874 -32.97 -60.82 19.31
N LEU A 875 -32.46 -60.59 20.52
CA LEU A 875 -32.25 -59.27 21.10
C LEU A 875 -31.23 -58.41 20.31
N LEU A 876 -30.19 -59.01 19.72
CA LEU A 876 -29.24 -58.29 18.86
C LEU A 876 -29.89 -57.80 17.56
N ILE A 877 -30.84 -58.56 17.01
CA ILE A 877 -31.58 -58.17 15.80
C ILE A 877 -32.56 -57.03 16.12
N ILE A 878 -33.22 -57.08 17.29
CA ILE A 878 -34.06 -55.97 17.78
C ILE A 878 -33.23 -54.71 18.03
N GLY A 879 -32.01 -54.83 18.60
CA GLY A 879 -31.12 -53.69 18.83
C GLY A 879 -30.74 -52.96 17.54
N VAL A 880 -30.33 -53.68 16.49
CA VAL A 880 -29.99 -53.10 15.18
C VAL A 880 -31.22 -52.48 14.50
N ILE A 881 -32.39 -53.11 14.61
CA ILE A 881 -33.66 -52.55 14.07
C ILE A 881 -34.06 -51.28 14.82
N LEU A 882 -33.92 -51.22 16.15
CA LEU A 882 -34.19 -50.01 16.94
C LEU A 882 -33.28 -48.85 16.56
N ILE A 883 -31.97 -49.07 16.45
CA ILE A 883 -30.98 -48.06 16.02
C ILE A 883 -31.30 -47.55 14.60
N SER A 884 -31.71 -48.45 13.70
CA SER A 884 -32.13 -48.09 12.35
C SER A 884 -33.39 -47.22 12.35
N ILE A 885 -34.37 -47.52 13.21
CA ILE A 885 -35.62 -46.76 13.34
C ILE A 885 -35.39 -45.39 13.98
N THR A 886 -34.54 -45.26 15.01
CA THR A 886 -34.18 -43.93 15.55
C THR A 886 -33.38 -43.10 14.56
N GLY A 887 -32.47 -43.69 13.78
CA GLY A 887 -31.77 -43.00 12.69
C GLY A 887 -32.72 -42.46 11.63
N ILE A 888 -33.67 -43.28 11.17
CA ILE A 888 -34.69 -42.88 10.19
C ILE A 888 -35.61 -41.79 10.76
N LEU A 889 -36.06 -41.89 12.02
CA LEU A 889 -36.90 -40.87 12.65
C LEU A 889 -36.17 -39.55 12.86
N TYR A 890 -34.90 -39.58 13.30
CA TYR A 890 -34.05 -38.38 13.44
C TYR A 890 -33.89 -37.66 12.10
N TYR A 891 -33.57 -38.40 11.03
CA TYR A 891 -33.42 -37.84 9.69
C TYR A 891 -34.73 -37.26 9.15
N LYS A 892 -35.87 -37.91 9.44
CA LYS A 892 -37.21 -37.43 9.02
C LYS A 892 -37.68 -36.19 9.78
N ASN A 893 -37.21 -35.99 11.02
CA ASN A 893 -37.52 -34.80 11.82
C ASN A 893 -36.63 -33.61 11.39
N LYS A 894 -35.34 -33.84 11.12
CA LYS A 894 -34.42 -32.81 10.62
C LYS A 894 -34.83 -32.26 9.24
N ARG A 895 -35.51 -33.07 8.42
CA ARG A 895 -36.08 -32.66 7.10
C ARG A 895 -37.46 -32.00 7.17
N ARG A 896 -37.98 -31.70 8.38
CA ARG A 896 -39.22 -30.95 8.62
C ARG A 896 -38.99 -29.58 9.30
N GLN A 897 -37.73 -29.21 9.51
CA GLN A 897 -37.30 -27.92 10.06
C GLN A 897 -36.31 -27.20 9.12
N LEU A 898 -36.43 -27.49 7.82
CA LEU A 898 -35.88 -26.76 6.68
C LEU A 898 -37.05 -26.54 5.70
#